data_AF-A0A7L4QN75-F1
#
_entry.id   AF-A0A7L4QN75-F1
#
_cell.length_a   1.000
_cell.length_b   1.000
_cell.length_c   1.000
_cell.angle_alpha   90.00
_cell.angle_beta   90.00
_cell.angle_gamma   90.00
#
_symmetry.space_group_name_H-M   'P 1'
#
loop_
_entity.id
_entity.type
_entity.pdbx_description
1 polymer ?
#
loop_
_entity_poly.entity_id
_entity_poly.type
_entity_poly.pdbx_seq_one_letter_code
_entity_poly.pdbx_strand_id
1 'polypeptide(L)'
;MTGSILGCLGDVDDTDNEDGFLESPGLLLPEDDGIVETETPYFEWTIITDAEEYEIQVDESSTFSSPVVNTTVSTNYYDCAYSLSDGTYSWRVRARDGDVRSNWSSTWSFTISTGGGDETVYPPTQISPTDNAILIDPTPSFNWTIVAGADGYHIQIDNDSSFSSPIVDATVSMTYYICPEPLLYATYYWKVRTRIGDVWSDWSSTWNFTISPQVKRGILQENETWSGEILIDSYVQVPQNVTLTIEPGTVVRARPCRDYRNPYGMVEIGINGGTLIAQGTAENQIYFTSNTDDPINGDWSGIMFFNSFGSILDYIVVEFSLMGIGQFDSSVNISHSIVRWVNWEGIYAERSTFTVENCTLYSNGYHEIALEQYNHDVLIKNNIFRDGNFALHSEKSEVHVEGNYFHNYRHIAITAGHESNLTVIYNKFENITEEEMMINLDCTIVEYGNDMGDGSVPIPEMDYPVIEWHPLGYIPCDPEDRYSYVFDPEDETRRVVKRIGKGLSFGWTLLYAEDYLWRFTFGGESHDFVKVDPETGTFQIFNSTLMNPRGLAWDGLNFWVNDFSLLKIFKFTINETSVIILDSFDIPEKEKGGCMGLTFDGTYLCLTKRDGSGVYKIDTNGNLVGSIDFSGGIGQAIVWTGEFFWATGGGRGIGKFTTDGVLVGSIFPVADGTWAIAWDGEYLWTLQRTCELWDDDKIFQIEILDSSM
;
A
#
# COMPACT_ATOMS: atom_id res chain seq x y z
N MET A 1 26.05 -54.17 16.41
CA MET A 1 25.01 -54.12 17.46
C MET A 1 24.29 -52.80 17.27
N THR A 2 23.37 -52.78 16.30
CA THR A 2 21.89 -52.73 16.49
C THR A 2 21.43 -51.33 16.95
N GLY A 3 20.83 -50.48 16.12
CA GLY A 3 20.40 -50.62 14.73
C GLY A 3 20.11 -49.24 14.10
N SER A 4 20.20 -49.22 12.77
CA SER A 4 19.89 -48.16 11.81
C SER A 4 18.38 -47.83 11.80
N ILE A 5 17.86 -46.74 11.21
CA ILE A 5 17.86 -46.44 9.78
C ILE A 5 17.67 -44.92 9.52
N LEU A 6 18.45 -44.46 8.53
CA LEU A 6 18.46 -43.21 7.80
C LEU A 6 17.52 -43.35 6.58
N GLY A 7 16.83 -42.30 6.13
CA GLY A 7 16.16 -42.36 4.81
C GLY A 7 15.37 -41.12 4.41
N CYS A 8 15.94 -40.37 3.48
CA CYS A 8 15.35 -39.22 2.79
C CYS A 8 14.26 -39.61 1.78
N LEU A 9 13.43 -38.60 1.45
CA LEU A 9 12.81 -38.24 0.15
C LEU A 9 12.46 -39.37 -0.83
N GLY A 10 11.18 -39.41 -1.20
CA GLY A 10 10.69 -40.00 -2.44
C GLY A 10 9.26 -39.56 -2.71
N ASP A 11 9.05 -38.99 -3.90
CA ASP A 11 7.76 -38.95 -4.58
C ASP A 11 7.06 -40.32 -4.48
N VAL A 12 5.75 -40.28 -4.24
CA VAL A 12 4.80 -41.35 -4.55
C VAL A 12 3.58 -40.57 -5.05
N ASP A 13 3.50 -40.28 -6.35
CA ASP A 13 2.87 -41.11 -7.38
C ASP A 13 1.76 -42.05 -6.90
N ASP A 14 0.75 -42.06 -7.72
CA ASP A 14 -0.55 -42.67 -7.62
C ASP A 14 -0.50 -44.18 -7.32
N THR A 15 -1.62 -44.70 -6.82
CA THR A 15 -1.98 -46.11 -6.63
C THR A 15 -1.47 -46.80 -5.35
N ASP A 16 -2.22 -46.64 -4.26
CA ASP A 16 -2.59 -47.81 -3.46
C ASP A 16 -4.11 -47.86 -3.26
N ASN A 17 -4.68 -48.85 -3.94
CA ASN A 17 -6.06 -49.29 -3.87
C ASN A 17 -6.19 -50.10 -2.57
N GLU A 18 -6.41 -49.42 -1.44
CA GLU A 18 -6.81 -50.07 -0.19
C GLU A 18 -8.31 -49.82 0.04
N ASP A 19 -9.08 -50.87 -0.25
CA ASP A 19 -10.49 -51.10 0.04
C ASP A 19 -11.48 -49.98 -0.37
N GLY A 20 -12.27 -50.28 -1.41
CA GLY A 20 -13.42 -49.48 -1.85
C GLY A 20 -14.45 -49.29 -0.74
N PHE A 21 -14.18 -48.33 0.14
CA PHE A 21 -15.04 -47.93 1.23
C PHE A 21 -15.77 -46.66 0.83
N LEU A 22 -17.07 -46.78 0.63
CA LEU A 22 -17.95 -45.62 0.47
C LEU A 22 -18.21 -45.02 1.86
N GLU A 23 -18.00 -43.72 1.99
CA GLU A 23 -18.40 -42.96 3.18
C GLU A 23 -19.94 -42.95 3.34
N SER A 24 -20.41 -42.92 4.59
CA SER A 24 -21.85 -42.82 4.86
C SER A 24 -22.35 -41.39 4.66
N PRO A 25 -23.48 -41.16 3.96
CA PRO A 25 -24.04 -39.83 3.77
C PRO A 25 -24.46 -39.15 5.09
N GLY A 26 -24.23 -37.84 5.20
CA GLY A 26 -24.84 -36.98 6.22
C GLY A 26 -26.25 -36.57 5.81
N LEU A 27 -27.22 -36.70 6.72
CA LEU A 27 -28.61 -36.32 6.47
C LEU A 27 -28.77 -34.80 6.56
N LEU A 28 -29.62 -34.22 5.71
CA LEU A 28 -29.90 -32.78 5.67
C LEU A 28 -31.39 -32.49 5.90
N LEU A 29 -32.28 -33.13 5.14
CA LEU A 29 -33.73 -32.95 5.25
C LEU A 29 -34.50 -34.27 5.11
N PRO A 30 -35.63 -34.47 5.81
CA PRO A 30 -36.13 -33.65 6.92
C PRO A 30 -35.17 -33.66 8.12
N GLU A 31 -35.10 -32.58 8.89
CA GLU A 31 -34.25 -32.49 10.09
C GLU A 31 -34.61 -33.58 11.13
N ASP A 32 -33.65 -33.95 11.99
CA ASP A 32 -33.87 -34.91 13.07
C ASP A 32 -34.93 -34.39 14.06
N ASP A 33 -35.93 -35.24 14.33
CA ASP A 33 -37.17 -34.91 15.04
C ASP A 33 -38.01 -33.78 14.40
N GLY A 34 -37.78 -33.47 13.12
CA GLY A 34 -38.48 -32.42 12.38
C GLY A 34 -39.95 -32.72 12.07
N ILE A 35 -40.72 -31.70 11.70
CA ILE A 35 -42.13 -31.82 11.29
C ILE A 35 -42.23 -31.63 9.77
N VAL A 36 -42.95 -32.52 9.08
CA VAL A 36 -43.22 -32.45 7.64
C VAL A 36 -44.72 -32.38 7.40
N GLU A 37 -45.19 -31.34 6.69
CA GLU A 37 -46.62 -31.05 6.53
C GLU A 37 -47.15 -31.41 5.13
N THR A 38 -46.54 -32.42 4.54
CA THR A 38 -46.99 -33.03 3.30
C THR A 38 -46.97 -34.54 3.47
N GLU A 39 -47.94 -35.23 2.87
CA GLU A 39 -47.93 -36.68 2.82
C GLU A 39 -46.79 -37.22 1.93
N THR A 40 -46.15 -36.38 1.11
CA THR A 40 -45.02 -36.76 0.24
C THR A 40 -43.75 -35.98 0.63
N PRO A 41 -43.03 -36.37 1.70
CA PRO A 41 -41.84 -35.67 2.17
C PRO A 41 -40.71 -35.62 1.13
N TYR A 42 -39.92 -34.55 1.18
CA TYR A 42 -38.66 -34.43 0.43
C TYR A 42 -37.49 -34.81 1.34
N PHE A 43 -36.60 -35.65 0.82
CA PHE A 43 -35.40 -36.11 1.53
C PHE A 43 -34.14 -35.58 0.84
N GLU A 44 -33.15 -35.14 1.62
CA GLU A 44 -31.87 -34.65 1.10
C GLU A 44 -30.71 -35.05 2.02
N TRP A 45 -29.56 -35.36 1.42
CA TRP A 45 -28.34 -35.74 2.11
C TRP A 45 -27.09 -35.22 1.38
N THR A 46 -25.94 -35.28 2.05
CA THR A 46 -24.65 -34.87 1.48
C THR A 46 -24.23 -35.79 0.34
N ILE A 47 -23.67 -35.21 -0.72
CA ILE A 47 -23.08 -35.97 -1.83
C ILE A 47 -21.84 -36.74 -1.35
N ILE A 48 -21.78 -38.02 -1.70
CA ILE A 48 -20.59 -38.86 -1.65
C ILE A 48 -20.05 -38.97 -3.07
N THR A 49 -18.85 -38.45 -3.30
CA THR A 49 -18.25 -38.25 -4.63
C THR A 49 -18.10 -39.54 -5.44
N ASP A 50 -17.91 -40.67 -4.76
CA ASP A 50 -17.66 -41.98 -5.37
C ASP A 50 -18.92 -42.86 -5.47
N ALA A 51 -20.10 -42.33 -5.13
CA ALA A 51 -21.36 -43.07 -5.19
C ALA A 51 -22.07 -42.90 -6.54
N GLU A 52 -22.44 -44.01 -7.19
CA GLU A 52 -23.30 -44.02 -8.38
C GLU A 52 -24.79 -43.85 -8.02
N GLU A 53 -25.21 -44.43 -6.89
CA GLU A 53 -26.59 -44.36 -6.39
C GLU A 53 -26.64 -44.36 -4.86
N TYR A 54 -27.81 -44.07 -4.31
CA TYR A 54 -28.11 -44.09 -2.88
C TYR A 54 -29.29 -44.99 -2.61
N GLU A 55 -29.23 -45.76 -1.54
CA GLU A 55 -30.38 -46.53 -1.03
C GLU A 55 -30.97 -45.79 0.17
N ILE A 56 -32.27 -45.48 0.09
CA ILE A 56 -33.01 -44.78 1.15
C ILE A 56 -34.05 -45.70 1.77
N GLN A 57 -34.14 -45.66 3.10
CA GLN A 57 -35.20 -46.31 3.87
C GLN A 57 -35.98 -45.32 4.72
N VAL A 58 -37.30 -45.46 4.72
CA VAL A 58 -38.23 -44.74 5.60
C VAL A 58 -39.20 -45.75 6.20
N ASP A 59 -39.35 -45.77 7.52
CA ASP A 59 -40.17 -46.74 8.25
C ASP A 59 -40.80 -46.05 9.47
N GLU A 60 -41.96 -46.52 9.95
CA GLU A 60 -42.53 -46.10 11.23
C GLU A 60 -41.71 -46.61 12.44
N SER A 61 -40.86 -47.62 12.21
CA SER A 61 -39.94 -48.17 13.20
C SER A 61 -38.48 -47.78 12.94
N SER A 62 -37.78 -47.34 13.98
CA SER A 62 -36.34 -47.07 13.94
C SER A 62 -35.47 -48.32 13.71
N THR A 63 -36.05 -49.52 13.74
CA THR A 63 -35.36 -50.77 13.37
C THR A 63 -35.49 -51.12 11.89
N PHE A 64 -36.25 -50.34 11.10
CA PHE A 64 -36.47 -50.55 9.66
C PHE A 64 -36.95 -51.97 9.32
N SER A 65 -37.85 -52.51 10.13
CA SER A 65 -38.32 -53.90 10.03
C SER A 65 -39.30 -54.13 8.87
N SER A 66 -39.99 -53.08 8.42
CA SER A 66 -40.94 -53.13 7.31
C SER A 66 -41.03 -51.75 6.64
N PRO A 67 -39.95 -51.29 5.99
CA PRO A 67 -39.86 -49.91 5.52
C PRO A 67 -40.92 -49.61 4.45
N VAL A 68 -41.60 -48.46 4.61
CA VAL A 68 -42.60 -47.93 3.68
C VAL A 68 -41.92 -47.43 2.41
N VAL A 69 -40.72 -46.84 2.54
CA VAL A 69 -39.84 -46.52 1.42
C VAL A 69 -38.60 -47.39 1.54
N ASN A 70 -38.26 -48.11 0.48
CA ASN A 70 -36.99 -48.83 0.35
C ASN A 70 -36.60 -48.90 -1.13
N THR A 71 -35.88 -47.89 -1.61
CA THR A 71 -35.58 -47.71 -3.03
C THR A 71 -34.16 -47.18 -3.23
N THR A 72 -33.66 -47.24 -4.47
CA THR A 72 -32.44 -46.54 -4.87
C THR A 72 -32.72 -45.34 -5.78
N VAL A 73 -31.86 -44.33 -5.69
CA VAL A 73 -31.88 -43.11 -6.51
C VAL A 73 -30.46 -42.69 -6.90
N SER A 74 -30.28 -42.08 -8.08
CA SER A 74 -28.97 -41.59 -8.55
C SER A 74 -28.67 -40.13 -8.16
N THR A 75 -29.54 -39.53 -7.34
CA THR A 75 -29.46 -38.14 -6.86
C THR A 75 -29.16 -38.11 -5.36
N ASN A 76 -28.68 -36.99 -4.84
CA ASN A 76 -28.50 -36.80 -3.39
C ASN A 76 -29.79 -36.37 -2.65
N TYR A 77 -30.93 -36.57 -3.31
CA TYR A 77 -32.25 -36.25 -2.81
C TYR A 77 -33.28 -37.25 -3.32
N TYR A 78 -34.43 -37.31 -2.65
CA TYR A 78 -35.58 -38.11 -3.04
C TYR A 78 -36.90 -37.42 -2.72
N ASP A 79 -37.71 -37.17 -3.75
CA ASP A 79 -39.13 -36.84 -3.60
C ASP A 79 -39.92 -38.12 -3.29
N CYS A 80 -40.54 -38.20 -2.11
CA CYS A 80 -41.27 -39.39 -1.71
C CYS A 80 -42.43 -39.69 -2.67
N ALA A 81 -42.33 -40.82 -3.39
CA ALA A 81 -43.37 -41.26 -4.33
C ALA A 81 -44.61 -41.85 -3.64
N TYR A 82 -44.55 -42.05 -2.32
CA TYR A 82 -45.62 -42.62 -1.51
C TYR A 82 -46.23 -41.54 -0.64
N SER A 83 -47.57 -41.50 -0.59
CA SER A 83 -48.29 -40.72 0.43
C SER A 83 -48.18 -41.47 1.75
N LEU A 84 -47.53 -40.82 2.71
CA LEU A 84 -47.31 -41.25 4.07
C LEU A 84 -48.32 -40.52 4.96
N SER A 85 -49.08 -41.27 5.76
CA SER A 85 -50.08 -40.70 6.67
C SER A 85 -49.43 -39.96 7.84
N ASP A 86 -50.20 -39.08 8.50
CA ASP A 86 -49.79 -38.44 9.76
C ASP A 86 -49.24 -39.46 10.76
N GLY A 87 -48.07 -39.17 11.32
CA GLY A 87 -47.32 -40.09 12.16
C GLY A 87 -45.83 -39.83 12.17
N THR A 88 -45.11 -40.45 13.11
CA THR A 88 -43.65 -40.35 13.20
C THR A 88 -42.99 -41.46 12.40
N TYR A 89 -41.98 -41.09 11.62
CA TYR A 89 -41.18 -41.98 10.77
C TYR A 89 -39.70 -41.83 11.12
N SER A 90 -38.94 -42.89 10.94
CA SER A 90 -37.49 -42.92 10.97
C SER A 90 -36.97 -43.10 9.55
N TRP A 91 -35.86 -42.45 9.21
CA TRP A 91 -35.23 -42.57 7.91
C TRP A 91 -33.70 -42.64 7.99
N ARG A 92 -33.10 -43.26 6.96
CA ARG A 92 -31.65 -43.40 6.80
C ARG A 92 -31.29 -43.61 5.34
N VAL A 93 -30.06 -43.27 4.98
CA VAL A 93 -29.53 -43.39 3.62
C VAL A 93 -28.14 -44.03 3.64
N ARG A 94 -27.79 -44.79 2.60
CA ARG A 94 -26.42 -45.24 2.33
C ARG A 94 -26.04 -45.04 0.87
N ALA A 95 -24.81 -44.64 0.62
CA ALA A 95 -24.19 -44.60 -0.70
C ALA A 95 -23.89 -46.00 -1.24
N ARG A 96 -23.97 -46.14 -2.57
CA ARG A 96 -23.68 -47.36 -3.34
C ARG A 96 -22.93 -47.05 -4.63
N ASP A 97 -22.03 -47.94 -4.99
CA ASP A 97 -21.30 -47.96 -6.27
C ASP A 97 -21.24 -49.42 -6.73
N GLY A 98 -22.06 -49.77 -7.74
CA GLY A 98 -22.34 -51.17 -8.09
C GLY A 98 -22.77 -52.06 -6.91
N ASP A 99 -21.93 -53.03 -6.55
CA ASP A 99 -22.13 -53.97 -5.44
C ASP A 99 -21.58 -53.46 -4.09
N VAL A 100 -20.78 -52.38 -4.11
CA VAL A 100 -20.18 -51.77 -2.91
C VAL A 100 -21.23 -50.90 -2.21
N ARG A 101 -21.28 -50.98 -0.88
CA ARG A 101 -22.20 -50.21 -0.05
C ARG A 101 -21.48 -49.61 1.15
N SER A 102 -21.75 -48.34 1.41
CA SER A 102 -21.37 -47.69 2.67
C SER A 102 -22.15 -48.26 3.85
N ASN A 103 -21.70 -47.92 5.07
CA ASN A 103 -22.56 -47.99 6.24
C ASN A 103 -23.79 -47.09 6.05
N TRP A 104 -24.90 -47.44 6.70
CA TRP A 104 -26.03 -46.52 6.81
C TRP A 104 -25.60 -45.24 7.54
N SER A 105 -26.19 -44.13 7.16
CA SER A 105 -26.19 -42.89 7.94
C SER A 105 -26.68 -43.13 9.37
N SER A 106 -26.50 -42.13 10.23
CA SER A 106 -27.31 -42.00 11.44
C SER A 106 -28.81 -42.12 11.08
N THR A 107 -29.60 -42.66 12.00
CA THR A 107 -31.05 -42.70 11.84
C THR A 107 -31.62 -41.39 12.38
N TRP A 108 -32.37 -40.67 11.55
CA TRP A 108 -33.14 -39.49 11.97
C TRP A 108 -34.62 -39.82 12.01
N SER A 109 -35.37 -39.15 12.89
CA SER A 109 -36.83 -39.17 12.92
C SER A 109 -37.44 -37.91 12.31
N PHE A 110 -38.67 -38.00 11.82
CA PHE A 110 -39.51 -36.85 11.49
C PHE A 110 -40.98 -37.21 11.73
N THR A 111 -41.84 -36.21 11.90
CA THR A 111 -43.28 -36.40 12.10
C THR A 111 -44.07 -35.76 10.96
N ILE A 112 -44.88 -36.56 10.27
CA ILE A 112 -45.87 -36.05 9.34
C ILE A 112 -47.07 -35.56 10.13
N SER A 113 -47.42 -34.29 9.91
CA SER A 113 -48.58 -33.64 10.54
C SER A 113 -49.26 -32.77 9.49
N THR A 114 -50.03 -33.40 8.61
CA THR A 114 -50.77 -32.70 7.53
C THR A 114 -52.06 -32.03 7.99
N GLY A 115 -52.32 -32.04 9.31
CA GLY A 115 -53.18 -31.07 10.00
C GLY A 115 -54.52 -30.82 9.32
N GLY A 116 -55.50 -31.69 9.56
CA GLY A 116 -56.89 -31.34 9.28
C GLY A 116 -57.32 -30.09 10.05
N GLY A 117 -57.27 -28.93 9.39
CA GLY A 117 -58.04 -27.73 9.74
C GLY A 117 -57.42 -26.69 10.68
N ASP A 118 -56.09 -26.53 10.73
CA ASP A 118 -55.48 -25.32 11.30
C ASP A 118 -54.59 -24.63 10.24
N GLU A 119 -54.90 -23.38 9.92
CA GLU A 119 -54.24 -22.56 8.88
C GLU A 119 -52.87 -22.03 9.35
N THR A 120 -52.08 -22.85 10.04
CA THR A 120 -50.74 -22.45 10.50
C THR A 120 -49.76 -22.47 9.35
N VAL A 121 -49.35 -21.30 8.87
CA VAL A 121 -48.30 -21.12 7.86
C VAL A 121 -46.94 -21.07 8.57
N TYR A 122 -45.93 -21.80 8.09
CA TYR A 122 -44.60 -21.84 8.69
C TYR A 122 -43.57 -20.98 7.94
N PRO A 123 -42.56 -20.43 8.64
CA PRO A 123 -41.46 -19.72 7.99
C PRO A 123 -40.64 -20.66 7.08
N PRO A 124 -40.01 -20.14 6.03
CA PRO A 124 -39.08 -20.92 5.23
C PRO A 124 -37.75 -21.07 5.98
N THR A 125 -36.95 -22.06 5.57
CA THR A 125 -35.60 -22.28 6.10
C THR A 125 -34.59 -21.46 5.32
N GLN A 126 -33.77 -20.68 6.02
CA GLN A 126 -32.71 -19.87 5.42
C GLN A 126 -31.61 -20.78 4.86
N ILE A 127 -31.05 -20.44 3.69
CA ILE A 127 -29.97 -21.20 3.03
C ILE A 127 -28.70 -20.35 2.93
N SER A 128 -28.82 -19.14 2.37
CA SER A 128 -27.70 -18.22 2.23
C SER A 128 -28.13 -16.76 2.44
N PRO A 129 -27.23 -15.86 2.87
CA PRO A 129 -25.94 -16.15 3.49
C PRO A 129 -26.12 -16.96 4.79
N THR A 130 -25.22 -17.90 5.08
CA THR A 130 -25.30 -18.71 6.32
C THR A 130 -25.12 -17.84 7.56
N ASP A 131 -25.60 -18.28 8.71
CA ASP A 131 -25.42 -17.53 9.96
C ASP A 131 -23.93 -17.31 10.29
N ASN A 132 -23.58 -16.07 10.60
CA ASN A 132 -22.22 -15.54 10.79
C ASN A 132 -21.32 -15.55 9.53
N ALA A 133 -21.90 -15.62 8.32
CA ALA A 133 -21.11 -15.55 7.09
C ALA A 133 -20.33 -14.23 6.97
N ILE A 134 -19.13 -14.28 6.39
CA ILE A 134 -18.36 -13.10 5.97
C ILE A 134 -18.41 -13.04 4.45
N LEU A 135 -18.92 -11.94 3.92
CA LEU A 135 -19.07 -11.73 2.49
C LEU A 135 -18.19 -10.55 2.06
N ILE A 136 -17.59 -10.69 0.88
CA ILE A 136 -16.78 -9.64 0.24
C ILE A 136 -17.61 -8.85 -0.77
N ASP A 137 -18.58 -9.52 -1.38
CA ASP A 137 -19.55 -8.89 -2.29
C ASP A 137 -20.58 -8.09 -1.48
N PRO A 138 -20.64 -6.75 -1.63
CA PRO A 138 -21.59 -5.92 -0.91
C PRO A 138 -23.02 -6.03 -1.44
N THR A 139 -23.28 -6.79 -2.52
CA THR A 139 -24.62 -7.08 -3.06
C THR A 139 -25.05 -8.52 -2.78
N PRO A 140 -25.24 -8.91 -1.50
CA PRO A 140 -25.48 -10.30 -1.14
C PRO A 140 -26.78 -10.85 -1.75
N SER A 141 -26.72 -12.15 -2.06
CA SER A 141 -27.86 -12.95 -2.49
C SER A 141 -28.39 -13.79 -1.32
N PHE A 142 -29.67 -13.64 -1.04
CA PHE A 142 -30.40 -14.35 -0.01
C PHE A 142 -31.21 -15.47 -0.64
N ASN A 143 -31.12 -16.68 -0.09
CA ASN A 143 -31.87 -17.85 -0.56
C ASN A 143 -32.51 -18.56 0.63
N TRP A 144 -33.69 -19.13 0.41
CA TRP A 144 -34.43 -19.92 1.40
C TRP A 144 -35.20 -21.07 0.74
N THR A 145 -35.66 -22.03 1.53
CA THR A 145 -36.42 -23.19 1.04
C THR A 145 -37.82 -22.80 0.56
N ILE A 146 -38.36 -23.57 -0.39
CA ILE A 146 -39.77 -23.43 -0.80
C ILE A 146 -40.70 -23.96 0.28
N VAL A 147 -41.77 -23.22 0.59
CA VAL A 147 -42.86 -23.69 1.45
C VAL A 147 -44.06 -24.06 0.59
N ALA A 148 -44.60 -25.26 0.79
CA ALA A 148 -45.72 -25.77 0.00
C ALA A 148 -46.95 -24.86 0.12
N GLY A 149 -47.55 -24.50 -1.01
CA GLY A 149 -48.71 -23.58 -1.05
C GLY A 149 -48.37 -22.09 -0.93
N ALA A 150 -47.09 -21.73 -0.73
CA ALA A 150 -46.65 -20.33 -0.68
C ALA A 150 -46.90 -19.60 -2.00
N ASP A 151 -47.46 -18.40 -1.91
CA ASP A 151 -47.61 -17.47 -3.03
C ASP A 151 -46.75 -16.20 -2.87
N GLY A 152 -45.99 -16.11 -1.78
CA GLY A 152 -45.03 -15.04 -1.54
C GLY A 152 -44.21 -15.22 -0.27
N TYR A 153 -43.19 -14.39 -0.12
CA TYR A 153 -42.30 -14.32 1.02
C TYR A 153 -42.04 -12.86 1.38
N HIS A 154 -41.79 -12.58 2.65
CA HIS A 154 -41.39 -11.28 3.14
C HIS A 154 -40.02 -11.40 3.80
N ILE A 155 -39.04 -10.65 3.29
CA ILE A 155 -37.67 -10.59 3.81
C ILE A 155 -37.42 -9.24 4.47
N GLN A 156 -36.74 -9.28 5.61
CA GLN A 156 -36.16 -8.10 6.26
C GLN A 156 -34.65 -8.26 6.42
N ILE A 157 -33.90 -7.19 6.13
CA ILE A 157 -32.46 -7.07 6.36
C ILE A 157 -32.21 -5.75 7.08
N ASP A 158 -31.49 -5.78 8.20
CA ASP A 158 -31.24 -4.62 9.05
C ASP A 158 -29.81 -4.68 9.63
N ASN A 159 -29.21 -3.53 9.94
CA ASN A 159 -27.95 -3.46 10.69
C ASN A 159 -28.17 -3.55 12.21
N ASP A 160 -29.42 -3.61 12.67
CA ASP A 160 -29.81 -3.86 14.06
C ASP A 160 -30.62 -5.17 14.16
N SER A 161 -30.20 -6.06 15.07
CA SER A 161 -30.87 -7.35 15.34
C SER A 161 -32.35 -7.23 15.76
N SER A 162 -32.78 -6.06 16.20
CA SER A 162 -34.18 -5.77 16.55
C SER A 162 -35.06 -5.44 15.35
N PHE A 163 -34.47 -5.24 14.16
CA PHE A 163 -35.16 -4.85 12.93
C PHE A 163 -35.97 -3.55 13.07
N SER A 164 -35.39 -2.56 13.78
CA SER A 164 -36.09 -1.31 14.13
C SER A 164 -36.24 -0.36 12.94
N SER A 165 -35.36 -0.45 11.94
CA SER A 165 -35.41 0.35 10.72
C SER A 165 -34.78 -0.43 9.55
N PRO A 166 -35.46 -1.47 9.03
CA PRO A 166 -34.87 -2.38 8.05
C PRO A 166 -34.43 -1.64 6.80
N ILE A 167 -33.22 -1.94 6.35
CA ILE A 167 -32.63 -1.45 5.10
C ILE A 167 -33.34 -2.09 3.92
N VAL A 168 -33.72 -3.35 4.07
CA VAL A 168 -34.62 -4.06 3.17
C VAL A 168 -35.84 -4.52 3.95
N ASP A 169 -37.01 -4.21 3.42
CA ASP A 169 -38.31 -4.72 3.83
C ASP A 169 -39.10 -4.98 2.55
N ALA A 170 -39.08 -6.23 2.07
CA ALA A 170 -39.50 -6.56 0.71
C ALA A 170 -40.35 -7.83 0.65
N THR A 171 -41.44 -7.78 -0.12
CA THR A 171 -42.24 -8.96 -0.46
C THR A 171 -41.88 -9.46 -1.85
N VAL A 172 -41.52 -10.73 -1.98
CA VAL A 172 -41.13 -11.38 -3.23
C VAL A 172 -41.91 -12.66 -3.47
N SER A 173 -42.03 -13.10 -4.72
CA SER A 173 -42.65 -14.38 -5.08
C SER A 173 -41.65 -15.52 -5.26
N MET A 174 -40.36 -15.18 -5.39
CA MET A 174 -39.27 -16.14 -5.58
C MET A 174 -38.72 -16.59 -4.23
N THR A 175 -37.95 -17.68 -4.21
CA THR A 175 -37.24 -18.19 -3.03
C THR A 175 -35.87 -17.55 -2.82
N TYR A 176 -35.66 -16.38 -3.43
CA TYR A 176 -34.43 -15.62 -3.31
C TYR A 176 -34.68 -14.12 -3.40
N TYR A 177 -33.72 -13.34 -2.89
CA TYR A 177 -33.66 -11.89 -3.01
C TYR A 177 -32.20 -11.47 -3.20
N ILE A 178 -31.94 -10.59 -4.16
CA ILE A 178 -30.62 -10.00 -4.39
C ILE A 178 -30.73 -8.53 -4.03
N CYS A 179 -29.84 -8.04 -3.17
CA CYS A 179 -29.75 -6.62 -2.87
C CYS A 179 -29.45 -5.85 -4.17
N PRO A 180 -30.33 -4.94 -4.61
CA PRO A 180 -30.11 -4.18 -5.84
C PRO A 180 -29.02 -3.13 -5.67
N GLU A 181 -28.81 -2.66 -4.44
CA GLU A 181 -27.79 -1.68 -4.06
C GLU A 181 -26.78 -2.32 -3.09
N PRO A 182 -25.50 -1.94 -3.16
CA PRO A 182 -24.48 -2.44 -2.24
C PRO A 182 -24.78 -2.03 -0.80
N LEU A 183 -24.69 -3.00 0.12
CA LEU A 183 -24.70 -2.78 1.56
C LEU A 183 -23.34 -2.24 2.01
N LEU A 184 -23.35 -1.39 3.04
CA LEU A 184 -22.14 -0.85 3.66
C LEU A 184 -21.36 -1.95 4.40
N TYR A 185 -20.08 -1.72 4.70
CA TYR A 185 -19.29 -2.63 5.53
C TYR A 185 -19.78 -2.63 6.97
N ALA A 186 -20.54 -3.65 7.34
CA ALA A 186 -21.08 -3.83 8.68
C ALA A 186 -21.55 -5.28 8.88
N THR A 187 -21.93 -5.60 10.12
CA THR A 187 -22.73 -6.78 10.42
C THR A 187 -24.21 -6.45 10.22
N TYR A 188 -24.90 -7.33 9.51
CA TYR A 188 -26.33 -7.27 9.23
C TYR A 188 -27.05 -8.50 9.76
N TYR A 189 -28.34 -8.35 9.98
CA TYR A 189 -29.26 -9.37 10.44
C TYR A 189 -30.36 -9.52 9.40
N TRP A 190 -30.77 -10.76 9.15
CA TRP A 190 -31.83 -11.04 8.20
C TRP A 190 -32.73 -12.17 8.66
N LYS A 191 -33.99 -12.06 8.24
CA LYS A 191 -35.05 -13.03 8.51
C LYS A 191 -36.07 -13.00 7.37
N VAL A 192 -36.78 -14.10 7.20
CA VAL A 192 -37.77 -14.27 6.14
C VAL A 192 -39.00 -15.01 6.68
N ARG A 193 -40.18 -14.70 6.12
CA ARG A 193 -41.44 -15.38 6.46
C ARG A 193 -42.26 -15.66 5.22
N THR A 194 -43.13 -16.66 5.30
CA THR A 194 -43.96 -17.15 4.19
C THR A 194 -45.32 -16.48 4.17
N ARG A 195 -45.88 -16.32 2.96
CA ARG A 195 -47.29 -15.97 2.73
C ARG A 195 -48.03 -17.09 1.99
N ILE A 196 -49.21 -17.45 2.49
CA ILE A 196 -50.19 -18.28 1.80
C ILE A 196 -51.53 -17.54 1.83
N GLY A 197 -51.99 -17.05 0.68
CA GLY A 197 -53.16 -16.18 0.61
C GLY A 197 -52.96 -14.90 1.42
N ASP A 198 -53.85 -14.65 2.39
CA ASP A 198 -53.77 -13.49 3.29
C ASP A 198 -53.07 -13.80 4.63
N VAL A 199 -52.58 -15.04 4.81
CA VAL A 199 -51.96 -15.49 6.07
C VAL A 199 -50.44 -15.44 5.95
N TRP A 200 -49.80 -14.90 6.98
CA TRP A 200 -48.35 -14.85 7.13
C TRP A 200 -47.90 -15.80 8.24
N SER A 201 -46.79 -16.50 8.01
CA SER A 201 -46.13 -17.23 9.08
C SER A 201 -45.50 -16.30 10.12
N ASP A 202 -45.08 -16.88 11.24
CA ASP A 202 -44.02 -16.29 12.06
C ASP A 202 -42.74 -16.09 11.23
N TRP A 203 -41.82 -15.27 11.75
CA TRP A 203 -40.50 -15.10 11.15
C TRP A 203 -39.63 -16.34 11.32
N SER A 204 -38.72 -16.58 10.38
CA SER A 204 -37.59 -17.49 10.56
C SER A 204 -36.74 -17.09 11.77
N SER A 205 -35.76 -17.92 12.13
CA SER A 205 -34.64 -17.48 12.95
C SER A 205 -34.03 -16.20 12.39
N THR A 206 -33.40 -15.41 13.26
CA THR A 206 -32.57 -14.29 12.83
C THR A 206 -31.17 -14.83 12.58
N TRP A 207 -30.71 -14.76 11.34
CA TRP A 207 -29.32 -15.04 10.97
C TRP A 207 -28.59 -13.72 10.78
N ASN A 208 -27.28 -13.72 11.00
CA ASN A 208 -26.42 -12.57 10.75
C ASN A 208 -25.34 -12.87 9.70
N PHE A 209 -24.82 -11.83 9.07
CA PHE A 209 -23.65 -11.89 8.18
C PHE A 209 -22.88 -10.57 8.26
N THR A 210 -21.62 -10.56 7.87
CA THR A 210 -20.77 -9.36 7.83
C THR A 210 -20.29 -9.12 6.41
N ILE A 211 -20.47 -7.89 5.92
CA ILE A 211 -19.81 -7.43 4.68
C ILE A 211 -18.44 -6.88 5.07
N SER A 212 -17.36 -7.34 4.43
CA SER A 212 -15.98 -6.93 4.69
C SER A 212 -15.22 -6.58 3.41
N PRO A 213 -14.25 -5.65 3.46
CA PRO A 213 -13.43 -5.31 2.30
C PRO A 213 -12.46 -6.45 1.94
N GLN A 214 -11.94 -6.43 0.71
CA GLN A 214 -10.88 -7.34 0.31
C GLN A 214 -9.56 -6.94 0.97
N VAL A 215 -8.92 -7.83 1.72
CA VAL A 215 -7.61 -7.55 2.33
C VAL A 215 -6.48 -8.01 1.41
N LYS A 216 -5.54 -7.11 1.09
CA LYS A 216 -4.36 -7.39 0.25
C LYS A 216 -3.06 -7.13 1.01
N ARG A 217 -2.07 -7.99 0.78
CA ARG A 217 -0.74 -7.95 1.41
C ARG A 217 0.25 -8.83 0.64
N GLY A 218 1.53 -8.53 0.80
CA GLY A 218 2.64 -9.34 0.32
C GLY A 218 2.91 -9.19 -1.18
N ILE A 219 3.67 -10.14 -1.71
CA ILE A 219 4.07 -10.16 -3.12
C ILE A 219 2.99 -10.90 -3.92
N LEU A 220 2.42 -10.27 -4.96
CA LEU A 220 1.51 -10.94 -5.88
C LEU A 220 2.22 -12.09 -6.59
N GLN A 221 1.57 -13.24 -6.68
CA GLN A 221 2.14 -14.45 -7.30
C GLN A 221 1.76 -14.59 -8.79
N GLU A 222 0.65 -13.95 -9.18
CA GLU A 222 0.11 -13.97 -10.52
C GLU A 222 -0.67 -12.69 -10.80
N ASN A 223 -1.12 -12.52 -12.04
CA ASN A 223 -1.94 -11.37 -12.41
C ASN A 223 -3.22 -11.33 -11.58
N GLU A 224 -3.60 -10.14 -11.14
CA GLU A 224 -4.72 -9.97 -10.25
C GLU A 224 -5.55 -8.76 -10.65
N THR A 225 -6.87 -8.86 -10.48
CA THR A 225 -7.80 -7.75 -10.68
C THR A 225 -8.45 -7.39 -9.36
N TRP A 226 -8.41 -6.11 -9.01
CA TRP A 226 -9.05 -5.54 -7.82
C TRP A 226 -10.26 -4.72 -8.20
N SER A 227 -11.33 -4.85 -7.42
CA SER A 227 -12.56 -4.09 -7.56
C SER A 227 -13.27 -3.91 -6.20
N GLY A 228 -14.08 -2.86 -6.08
CA GLY A 228 -14.80 -2.54 -4.84
C GLY A 228 -13.89 -1.85 -3.82
N GLU A 229 -13.96 -2.24 -2.55
CA GLU A 229 -13.03 -1.70 -1.55
C GLU A 229 -11.96 -2.70 -1.15
N ILE A 230 -10.72 -2.21 -1.22
CA ILE A 230 -9.49 -2.94 -0.96
C ILE A 230 -8.85 -2.35 0.29
N LEU A 231 -8.66 -3.16 1.32
CA LEU A 231 -7.85 -2.83 2.48
C LEU A 231 -6.43 -3.37 2.30
N ILE A 232 -5.45 -2.48 2.31
CA ILE A 232 -4.04 -2.84 2.34
C ILE A 232 -3.52 -2.68 3.78
N ASP A 233 -3.30 -3.82 4.43
CA ASP A 233 -2.90 -3.88 5.86
C ASP A 233 -1.36 -3.95 6.05
N SER A 234 -0.63 -4.28 4.99
CA SER A 234 0.82 -4.40 4.93
C SER A 234 1.30 -4.12 3.51
N TYR A 235 2.61 -3.98 3.30
CA TYR A 235 3.20 -3.79 1.96
C TYR A 235 2.56 -4.72 0.91
N VAL A 236 2.34 -4.20 -0.30
CA VAL A 236 1.97 -4.97 -1.48
C VAL A 236 3.03 -4.77 -2.54
N GLN A 237 3.50 -5.86 -3.14
CA GLN A 237 4.47 -5.80 -4.23
C GLN A 237 3.93 -6.48 -5.48
N VAL A 238 3.94 -5.76 -6.61
CA VAL A 238 3.71 -6.30 -7.94
C VAL A 238 5.06 -6.60 -8.59
N PRO A 239 5.51 -7.86 -8.64
CA PRO A 239 6.83 -8.20 -9.15
C PRO A 239 6.89 -8.22 -10.67
N GLN A 240 8.10 -8.40 -11.21
CA GLN A 240 8.34 -8.50 -12.64
C GLN A 240 7.42 -9.52 -13.33
N ASN A 241 6.87 -9.14 -14.48
CA ASN A 241 5.94 -9.93 -15.31
C ASN A 241 4.57 -10.21 -14.68
N VAL A 242 4.25 -9.58 -13.54
CA VAL A 242 2.90 -9.60 -12.95
C VAL A 242 2.20 -8.27 -13.24
N THR A 243 0.93 -8.35 -13.59
CA THR A 243 0.05 -7.21 -13.78
C THR A 243 -1.01 -7.17 -12.70
N LEU A 244 -1.09 -6.04 -11.99
CA LEU A 244 -2.22 -5.67 -11.16
C LEU A 244 -3.15 -4.75 -11.96
N THR A 245 -4.39 -5.16 -12.15
CA THR A 245 -5.45 -4.33 -12.75
C THR A 245 -6.39 -3.85 -11.65
N ILE A 246 -6.73 -2.57 -11.65
CA ILE A 246 -7.69 -1.97 -10.72
C ILE A 246 -8.85 -1.39 -11.51
N GLU A 247 -10.05 -1.91 -11.27
CA GLU A 247 -11.26 -1.54 -12.00
C GLU A 247 -11.79 -0.16 -11.59
N PRO A 248 -12.53 0.55 -12.46
CA PRO A 248 -13.16 1.84 -12.14
C PRO A 248 -13.99 1.81 -10.85
N GLY A 249 -13.95 2.90 -10.09
CA GLY A 249 -14.69 3.06 -8.84
C GLY A 249 -14.10 2.31 -7.63
N THR A 250 -12.96 1.65 -7.80
CA THR A 250 -12.28 0.96 -6.68
C THR A 250 -11.71 1.96 -5.68
N VAL A 251 -11.87 1.66 -4.38
CA VAL A 251 -11.26 2.42 -3.30
C VAL A 251 -10.23 1.55 -2.59
N VAL A 252 -8.97 1.91 -2.70
CA VAL A 252 -7.83 1.28 -2.07
C VAL A 252 -7.46 2.06 -0.81
N ARG A 253 -7.63 1.43 0.36
CA ARG A 253 -7.39 2.01 1.67
C ARG A 253 -6.15 1.41 2.31
N ALA A 254 -5.13 2.22 2.53
CA ALA A 254 -3.91 1.80 3.20
C ALA A 254 -4.02 1.99 4.72
N ARG A 255 -3.59 1.00 5.51
CA ARG A 255 -3.50 1.12 6.97
C ARG A 255 -2.55 2.27 7.32
N PRO A 256 -2.98 3.23 8.16
CA PRO A 256 -2.11 4.31 8.59
C PRO A 256 -0.97 3.81 9.48
N CYS A 257 0.20 4.46 9.41
CA CYS A 257 1.33 4.23 10.29
C CYS A 257 1.97 5.56 10.72
N ARG A 258 1.69 5.97 11.96
CA ARG A 258 2.14 7.26 12.52
C ARG A 258 3.18 7.10 13.65
N ASP A 259 3.48 5.87 14.05
CA ASP A 259 4.44 5.59 15.14
C ASP A 259 5.86 5.47 14.58
N TYR A 260 6.71 6.42 14.92
CA TYR A 260 8.13 6.42 14.52
C TYR A 260 8.90 5.19 15.03
N ARG A 261 8.39 4.51 16.07
CA ARG A 261 8.97 3.27 16.58
C ARG A 261 8.73 2.07 15.65
N ASN A 262 7.94 2.24 14.60
CA ASN A 262 7.74 1.27 13.54
C ASN A 262 8.19 1.81 12.17
N PRO A 263 9.51 1.99 11.95
CA PRO A 263 10.04 2.63 10.75
C PRO A 263 9.77 1.87 9.44
N TYR A 264 9.35 0.59 9.53
CA TYR A 264 8.98 -0.25 8.37
C TYR A 264 7.48 -0.57 8.34
N GLY A 265 6.68 0.13 9.15
CA GLY A 265 5.25 -0.10 9.30
C GLY A 265 4.36 0.59 8.28
N MET A 266 4.90 1.56 7.55
CA MET A 266 4.17 2.29 6.51
C MET A 266 3.81 1.36 5.36
N VAL A 267 2.54 1.42 4.95
CA VAL A 267 2.05 0.60 3.85
C VAL A 267 2.48 1.22 2.52
N GLU A 268 3.09 0.41 1.66
CA GLU A 268 3.52 0.79 0.32
C GLU A 268 2.89 -0.13 -0.73
N ILE A 269 2.55 0.45 -1.89
CA ILE A 269 2.22 -0.29 -3.10
C ILE A 269 3.44 -0.20 -4.04
N GLY A 270 4.30 -1.22 -4.00
CA GLY A 270 5.54 -1.29 -4.77
C GLY A 270 5.39 -2.07 -6.08
N ILE A 271 5.62 -1.42 -7.21
CA ILE A 271 5.60 -2.01 -8.55
C ILE A 271 7.05 -2.26 -8.97
N ASN A 272 7.54 -3.48 -8.70
CA ASN A 272 8.96 -3.85 -8.81
C ASN A 272 9.19 -4.66 -10.10
N GLY A 273 9.33 -3.95 -11.22
CA GLY A 273 9.43 -4.52 -12.57
C GLY A 273 8.10 -5.02 -13.15
N GLY A 274 7.03 -4.98 -12.37
CA GLY A 274 5.68 -5.36 -12.76
C GLY A 274 4.92 -4.23 -13.46
N THR A 275 3.60 -4.41 -13.56
CA THR A 275 2.69 -3.45 -14.21
C THR A 275 1.49 -3.17 -13.33
N LEU A 276 1.15 -1.89 -13.15
CA LEU A 276 -0.13 -1.44 -12.59
C LEU A 276 -0.99 -0.80 -13.68
N ILE A 277 -2.17 -1.34 -13.90
CA ILE A 277 -3.20 -0.77 -14.77
C ILE A 277 -4.33 -0.27 -13.87
N ALA A 278 -4.34 1.02 -13.56
CA ALA A 278 -5.41 1.67 -12.81
C ALA A 278 -6.08 2.69 -13.72
N GLN A 279 -7.22 2.31 -14.30
CA GLN A 279 -7.95 3.13 -15.28
C GLN A 279 -9.39 3.29 -14.82
N GLY A 280 -9.67 4.41 -14.15
CA GLY A 280 -11.02 4.80 -13.76
C GLY A 280 -11.80 5.45 -14.90
N THR A 281 -12.89 6.12 -14.54
CA THR A 281 -13.62 7.04 -15.43
C THR A 281 -13.91 8.35 -14.70
N ALA A 282 -14.36 9.37 -15.42
CA ALA A 282 -14.77 10.64 -14.82
C ALA A 282 -15.80 10.47 -13.69
N GLU A 283 -16.76 9.56 -13.86
CA GLU A 283 -17.79 9.27 -12.85
C GLU A 283 -17.33 8.26 -11.78
N ASN A 284 -16.38 7.39 -12.10
CA ASN A 284 -15.94 6.28 -11.25
C ASN A 284 -14.41 6.29 -11.14
N GLN A 285 -13.88 7.33 -10.50
CA GLN A 285 -12.44 7.46 -10.23
C GLN A 285 -11.98 6.35 -9.26
N ILE A 286 -10.71 5.96 -9.36
CA ILE A 286 -10.06 5.02 -8.44
C ILE A 286 -9.38 5.81 -7.33
N TYR A 287 -9.64 5.49 -6.06
CA TYR A 287 -9.06 6.20 -4.92
C TYR A 287 -7.97 5.38 -4.25
N PHE A 288 -6.81 5.99 -4.00
CA PHE A 288 -5.77 5.49 -3.10
C PHE A 288 -5.68 6.43 -1.91
N THR A 289 -6.13 5.96 -0.75
CA THR A 289 -6.37 6.81 0.42
C THR A 289 -6.07 6.08 1.73
N SER A 290 -6.19 6.76 2.86
CA SER A 290 -5.98 6.20 4.19
C SER A 290 -7.20 5.41 4.68
N ASN A 291 -6.97 4.35 5.47
CA ASN A 291 -8.02 3.52 6.09
C ASN A 291 -8.48 4.07 7.45
N THR A 292 -8.69 5.38 7.56
CA THR A 292 -9.10 6.02 8.82
C THR A 292 -10.10 7.14 8.56
N ASP A 293 -11.00 7.36 9.52
CA ASP A 293 -12.00 8.44 9.45
C ASP A 293 -11.40 9.83 9.67
N ASP A 294 -10.18 9.90 10.22
CA ASP A 294 -9.42 11.14 10.50
C ASP A 294 -8.02 11.08 9.84
N PRO A 295 -7.95 11.17 8.51
CA PRO A 295 -6.68 11.03 7.78
C PRO A 295 -5.79 12.26 7.92
N ILE A 296 -4.48 12.04 7.80
CA ILE A 296 -3.45 13.09 7.69
C ILE A 296 -2.50 12.76 6.55
N ASN A 297 -1.80 13.77 6.03
CA ASN A 297 -0.62 13.57 5.18
C ASN A 297 0.37 12.62 5.88
N GLY A 298 0.97 11.70 5.10
CA GLY A 298 1.94 10.74 5.62
C GLY A 298 1.34 9.54 6.36
N ASP A 299 0.05 9.22 6.18
CA ASP A 299 -0.55 8.02 6.78
C ASP A 299 0.04 6.73 6.20
N TRP A 300 0.40 6.72 4.92
CA TRP A 300 0.95 5.55 4.22
C TRP A 300 2.06 5.98 3.26
N SER A 301 2.89 5.05 2.75
CA SER A 301 4.11 5.38 1.99
C SER A 301 3.79 6.08 0.67
N GLY A 302 2.99 5.44 -0.19
CA GLY A 302 2.72 5.89 -1.55
C GLY A 302 2.66 4.74 -2.55
N ILE A 303 2.57 5.10 -3.83
CA ILE A 303 2.66 4.17 -4.96
C ILE A 303 4.05 4.32 -5.59
N MET A 304 4.84 3.25 -5.54
CA MET A 304 6.26 3.29 -5.85
C MET A 304 6.58 2.39 -7.04
N PHE A 305 7.13 2.95 -8.11
CA PHE A 305 7.48 2.23 -9.33
C PHE A 305 8.99 2.09 -9.46
N PHE A 306 9.47 0.86 -9.63
CA PHE A 306 10.87 0.55 -9.84
C PHE A 306 11.01 -0.29 -11.10
N ASN A 307 11.71 0.21 -12.11
CA ASN A 307 11.90 -0.49 -13.39
C ASN A 307 10.58 -0.92 -14.06
N SER A 308 9.54 -0.09 -13.96
CA SER A 308 8.20 -0.37 -14.50
C SER A 308 7.96 0.46 -15.77
N PHE A 309 7.66 -0.19 -16.89
CA PHE A 309 7.55 0.47 -18.21
C PHE A 309 6.18 0.32 -18.89
N GLY A 310 5.22 -0.35 -18.25
CA GLY A 310 3.91 -0.64 -18.83
C GLY A 310 2.73 -0.12 -18.02
N SER A 311 2.99 0.62 -16.93
CA SER A 311 1.95 1.03 -15.99
C SER A 311 1.20 2.27 -16.48
N ILE A 312 -0.10 2.33 -16.19
CA ILE A 312 -1.01 3.40 -16.61
C ILE A 312 -1.83 3.82 -15.40
N LEU A 313 -1.84 5.12 -15.11
CA LEU A 313 -2.66 5.74 -14.09
C LEU A 313 -3.59 6.76 -14.76
N ASP A 314 -4.88 6.45 -14.84
CA ASP A 314 -5.88 7.29 -15.50
C ASP A 314 -7.14 7.39 -14.63
N TYR A 315 -7.65 8.60 -14.39
CA TYR A 315 -8.77 8.84 -13.48
C TYR A 315 -8.57 8.27 -12.07
N ILE A 316 -7.38 8.50 -11.50
CA ILE A 316 -7.08 8.12 -10.12
C ILE A 316 -7.03 9.33 -9.19
N VAL A 317 -7.23 9.09 -7.89
CA VAL A 317 -7.01 10.05 -6.82
C VAL A 317 -6.01 9.45 -5.85
N VAL A 318 -4.90 10.14 -5.57
CA VAL A 318 -3.91 9.74 -4.56
C VAL A 318 -3.86 10.80 -3.47
N GLU A 319 -4.07 10.38 -2.22
CA GLU A 319 -4.14 11.29 -1.08
C GLU A 319 -3.63 10.70 0.24
N PHE A 320 -3.20 11.59 1.14
CA PHE A 320 -2.75 11.28 2.51
C PHE A 320 -1.50 10.41 2.62
N SER A 321 -0.75 10.23 1.53
CA SER A 321 0.50 9.47 1.54
C SER A 321 1.70 10.33 1.98
N LEU A 322 2.83 9.68 2.22
CA LEU A 322 4.11 10.32 2.48
C LEU A 322 4.66 10.91 1.18
N MET A 323 4.68 10.09 0.13
CA MET A 323 4.94 10.48 -1.27
C MET A 323 3.78 9.96 -2.13
N GLY A 324 3.33 10.71 -3.13
CA GLY A 324 2.13 10.34 -3.89
C GLY A 324 2.43 9.20 -4.84
N ILE A 325 3.10 9.55 -5.94
CA ILE A 325 3.52 8.63 -7.00
C ILE A 325 5.03 8.80 -7.20
N GLY A 326 5.82 7.83 -6.74
CA GLY A 326 7.26 7.80 -6.93
C GLY A 326 7.64 6.85 -8.05
N GLN A 327 8.49 7.27 -8.98
CA GLN A 327 8.96 6.40 -10.06
C GLN A 327 10.48 6.48 -10.27
N PHE A 328 11.11 5.32 -10.38
CA PHE A 328 12.55 5.16 -10.48
C PHE A 328 12.87 4.24 -11.65
N ASP A 329 13.66 4.73 -12.60
CA ASP A 329 14.04 3.98 -13.80
C ASP A 329 12.78 3.46 -14.55
N SER A 330 11.74 4.29 -14.66
CA SER A 330 10.39 3.83 -15.03
C SER A 330 9.74 4.71 -16.12
N SER A 331 8.62 4.24 -16.65
CA SER A 331 7.77 4.98 -17.60
C SER A 331 6.31 4.74 -17.23
N VAL A 332 5.73 5.68 -16.49
CA VAL A 332 4.36 5.61 -16.00
C VAL A 332 3.62 6.89 -16.39
N ASN A 333 2.68 6.77 -17.33
CA ASN A 333 1.86 7.90 -17.74
C ASN A 333 0.72 8.11 -16.74
N ILE A 334 0.47 9.39 -16.43
CA ILE A 334 -0.53 9.83 -15.47
C ILE A 334 -1.47 10.80 -16.20
N SER A 335 -2.75 10.47 -16.27
CA SER A 335 -3.74 11.30 -16.94
C SER A 335 -5.05 11.42 -16.17
N HIS A 336 -5.76 12.54 -16.35
CA HIS A 336 -7.10 12.79 -15.77
C HIS A 336 -7.19 12.54 -14.25
N SER A 337 -6.08 12.74 -13.54
CA SER A 337 -5.91 12.28 -12.16
C SER A 337 -5.71 13.42 -11.17
N ILE A 338 -5.93 13.12 -9.89
CA ILE A 338 -5.79 14.05 -8.78
C ILE A 338 -4.70 13.54 -7.83
N VAL A 339 -3.75 14.39 -7.46
CA VAL A 339 -2.77 14.10 -6.39
C VAL A 339 -2.77 15.25 -5.41
N ARG A 340 -3.08 14.97 -4.14
CA ARG A 340 -3.28 16.00 -3.12
C ARG A 340 -2.95 15.53 -1.71
N TRP A 341 -2.69 16.49 -0.81
CA TRP A 341 -2.53 16.22 0.63
C TRP A 341 -1.46 15.17 0.94
N VAL A 342 -0.44 15.12 0.10
CA VAL A 342 0.75 14.29 0.26
C VAL A 342 1.76 15.05 1.12
N ASN A 343 2.46 14.34 2.00
CA ASN A 343 3.41 14.96 2.94
C ASN A 343 4.64 15.57 2.26
N TRP A 344 5.20 14.89 1.24
CA TRP A 344 6.36 15.35 0.49
C TRP A 344 5.96 15.76 -0.93
N GLU A 345 6.46 15.06 -1.95
CA GLU A 345 6.17 15.33 -3.35
C GLU A 345 4.93 14.57 -3.83
N GLY A 346 4.05 15.26 -4.57
CA GLY A 346 2.91 14.63 -5.21
C GLY A 346 3.35 13.56 -6.21
N ILE A 347 4.19 13.96 -7.17
CA ILE A 347 4.84 13.06 -8.13
C ILE A 347 6.35 13.26 -8.04
N TYR A 348 7.09 12.18 -7.83
CA TYR A 348 8.55 12.17 -7.80
C TYR A 348 9.09 11.23 -8.88
N ALA A 349 10.12 11.66 -9.61
CA ALA A 349 10.69 10.84 -10.67
C ALA A 349 12.22 10.91 -10.74
N GLU A 350 12.84 9.74 -10.95
CA GLU A 350 14.25 9.62 -11.31
C GLU A 350 14.48 8.73 -12.53
N ARG A 351 15.35 9.18 -13.45
CA ARG A 351 15.73 8.46 -14.69
C ARG A 351 14.52 7.89 -15.43
N SER A 352 13.45 8.66 -15.47
CA SER A 352 12.16 8.22 -15.97
C SER A 352 11.71 9.05 -17.19
N THR A 353 10.80 8.46 -17.97
CA THR A 353 10.21 9.09 -19.16
C THR A 353 8.71 8.90 -19.13
N PHE A 354 7.94 9.99 -19.10
CA PHE A 354 6.51 9.94 -18.85
C PHE A 354 5.79 11.22 -19.23
N THR A 355 4.46 11.11 -19.32
CA THR A 355 3.55 12.24 -19.47
C THR A 355 2.68 12.39 -18.22
N VAL A 356 2.50 13.62 -17.78
CA VAL A 356 1.45 14.04 -16.84
C VAL A 356 0.51 14.99 -17.58
N GLU A 357 -0.73 14.57 -17.84
CA GLU A 357 -1.67 15.39 -18.59
C GLU A 357 -3.09 15.43 -18.06
N ASN A 358 -3.74 16.59 -18.18
CA ASN A 358 -5.11 16.82 -17.71
C ASN A 358 -5.31 16.45 -16.23
N CYS A 359 -4.27 16.59 -15.40
CA CYS A 359 -4.31 16.31 -13.97
C CYS A 359 -4.57 17.57 -13.14
N THR A 360 -5.07 17.37 -11.92
CA THR A 360 -5.19 18.42 -10.89
C THR A 360 -4.28 18.06 -9.73
N LEU A 361 -3.24 18.86 -9.50
CA LEU A 361 -2.22 18.61 -8.46
C LEU A 361 -2.24 19.80 -7.49
N TYR A 362 -2.45 19.52 -6.20
CA TYR A 362 -2.59 20.61 -5.23
C TYR A 362 -2.33 20.24 -3.78
N SER A 363 -1.90 21.24 -3.01
CA SER A 363 -1.76 21.18 -1.55
C SER A 363 -0.94 19.97 -1.08
N ASN A 364 0.12 19.65 -1.82
CA ASN A 364 1.18 18.73 -1.39
C ASN A 364 2.27 19.50 -0.64
N GLY A 365 3.02 18.81 0.22
CA GLY A 365 3.92 19.46 1.18
C GLY A 365 5.11 20.18 0.56
N TYR A 366 5.70 19.64 -0.50
CA TYR A 366 6.81 20.30 -1.20
C TYR A 366 6.42 20.67 -2.62
N HIS A 367 6.73 19.80 -3.57
CA HIS A 367 6.43 20.00 -4.98
C HIS A 367 5.21 19.17 -5.39
N GLU A 368 4.40 19.71 -6.30
CA GLU A 368 3.41 18.88 -6.99
C GLU A 368 4.11 17.84 -7.89
N ILE A 369 5.19 18.24 -8.56
CA ILE A 369 6.07 17.38 -9.34
C ILE A 369 7.54 17.73 -9.06
N ALA A 370 8.34 16.74 -8.64
CA ALA A 370 9.79 16.84 -8.54
C ALA A 370 10.47 15.84 -9.49
N LEU A 371 11.34 16.35 -10.36
CA LEU A 371 12.12 15.56 -11.30
C LEU A 371 13.58 15.61 -10.87
N GLU A 372 14.07 14.49 -10.37
CA GLU A 372 15.44 14.33 -9.86
C GLU A 372 16.24 13.42 -10.79
N GLN A 373 17.54 13.66 -10.98
CA GLN A 373 18.43 12.76 -11.73
C GLN A 373 17.94 12.27 -13.12
N TYR A 374 18.22 13.03 -14.19
CA TYR A 374 18.20 12.52 -15.57
C TYR A 374 16.84 11.99 -16.06
N ASN A 375 15.76 12.70 -15.78
CA ASN A 375 14.50 12.41 -16.46
C ASN A 375 14.57 12.90 -17.91
N HIS A 376 14.02 12.12 -18.84
CA HIS A 376 14.12 12.38 -20.27
C HIS A 376 12.74 12.38 -20.91
N ASP A 377 12.54 13.26 -21.91
CA ASP A 377 11.30 13.36 -22.66
C ASP A 377 10.04 13.50 -21.78
N VAL A 378 10.15 14.22 -20.65
CA VAL A 378 9.01 14.42 -19.72
C VAL A 378 8.06 15.46 -20.30
N LEU A 379 6.77 15.11 -20.41
CA LEU A 379 5.72 15.99 -20.89
C LEU A 379 4.74 16.34 -19.75
N ILE A 380 4.59 17.62 -19.45
CA ILE A 380 3.64 18.12 -18.43
C ILE A 380 2.66 19.04 -19.15
N LYS A 381 1.43 18.55 -19.39
CA LYS A 381 0.50 19.21 -20.30
C LYS A 381 -0.90 19.41 -19.74
N ASN A 382 -1.46 20.60 -19.95
CA ASN A 382 -2.88 20.90 -19.66
C ASN A 382 -3.31 20.57 -18.21
N ASN A 383 -2.40 20.64 -17.25
CA ASN A 383 -2.69 20.37 -15.84
C ASN A 383 -3.12 21.64 -15.11
N ILE A 384 -3.84 21.46 -13.99
CA ILE A 384 -4.10 22.51 -13.01
C ILE A 384 -3.23 22.25 -11.78
N PHE A 385 -2.34 23.20 -11.49
CA PHE A 385 -1.47 23.24 -10.32
C PHE A 385 -2.00 24.32 -9.38
N ARG A 386 -2.32 23.97 -8.12
CA ARG A 386 -2.86 24.98 -7.20
C ARG A 386 -2.58 24.80 -5.72
N ASP A 387 -2.71 25.91 -4.99
CA ASP A 387 -2.88 25.93 -3.53
C ASP A 387 -1.80 25.11 -2.78
N GLY A 388 -0.53 25.23 -3.19
CA GLY A 388 0.61 24.48 -2.66
C GLY A 388 1.80 25.35 -2.28
N ASN A 389 2.90 24.70 -1.89
CA ASN A 389 4.15 25.40 -1.57
C ASN A 389 4.95 25.68 -2.85
N PHE A 390 5.28 24.65 -3.63
CA PHE A 390 5.95 24.73 -4.95
C PHE A 390 5.20 23.87 -5.98
N ALA A 391 5.28 24.21 -7.27
CA ALA A 391 4.60 23.42 -8.31
C ALA A 391 5.52 22.38 -8.95
N LEU A 392 6.52 22.82 -9.72
CA LEU A 392 7.38 21.95 -10.52
C LEU A 392 8.86 22.22 -10.21
N HIS A 393 9.60 21.15 -9.92
CA HIS A 393 11.05 21.17 -9.79
C HIS A 393 11.71 20.24 -10.79
N SER A 394 12.87 20.65 -11.31
CA SER A 394 13.68 19.87 -12.25
C SER A 394 15.17 19.99 -11.99
N GLU A 395 15.80 18.89 -11.57
CA GLU A 395 17.24 18.71 -11.53
C GLU A 395 17.71 17.78 -12.64
N LYS A 396 18.67 18.26 -13.44
CA LYS A 396 19.33 17.49 -14.48
C LYS A 396 18.39 16.73 -15.39
N SER A 397 17.27 17.36 -15.77
CA SER A 397 16.18 16.69 -16.48
C SER A 397 15.73 17.49 -17.70
N GLU A 398 15.14 16.78 -18.68
CA GLU A 398 14.57 17.35 -19.89
C GLU A 398 13.04 17.36 -19.80
N VAL A 399 12.44 18.56 -19.84
CA VAL A 399 11.02 18.76 -19.49
C VAL A 399 10.35 19.71 -20.46
N HIS A 400 9.18 19.30 -20.98
CA HIS A 400 8.30 20.14 -21.79
C HIS A 400 7.01 20.44 -21.02
N VAL A 401 6.80 21.70 -20.68
CA VAL A 401 5.71 22.23 -19.86
C VAL A 401 4.82 23.08 -20.76
N GLU A 402 3.60 22.60 -21.05
CA GLU A 402 2.70 23.26 -22.02
C GLU A 402 1.24 23.31 -21.58
N GLY A 403 0.60 24.47 -21.72
CA GLY A 403 -0.85 24.59 -21.54
C GLY A 403 -1.32 24.44 -20.09
N ASN A 404 -0.43 24.44 -19.10
CA ASN A 404 -0.79 24.27 -17.70
C ASN A 404 -1.27 25.57 -17.07
N TYR A 405 -2.04 25.47 -15.99
CA TYR A 405 -2.44 26.60 -15.15
C TYR A 405 -1.86 26.46 -13.74
N PHE A 406 -0.96 27.36 -13.37
CA PHE A 406 -0.35 27.46 -12.05
C PHE A 406 -1.00 28.59 -11.28
N HIS A 407 -1.63 28.30 -10.13
CA HIS A 407 -2.21 29.37 -9.33
C HIS A 407 -2.15 29.19 -7.82
N ASN A 408 -2.06 30.30 -7.09
CA ASN A 408 -2.03 30.33 -5.62
C ASN A 408 -0.86 29.55 -5.00
N TYR A 409 0.37 29.84 -5.42
CA TYR A 409 1.57 29.27 -4.80
C TYR A 409 2.22 30.23 -3.81
N ARG A 410 2.69 29.67 -2.69
CA ARG A 410 3.38 30.42 -1.62
C ARG A 410 4.84 30.72 -1.93
N HIS A 411 5.44 29.91 -2.80
CA HIS A 411 6.81 30.10 -3.29
C HIS A 411 6.84 30.08 -4.83
N ILE A 412 8.02 29.84 -5.39
CA ILE A 412 8.25 29.79 -6.84
C ILE A 412 7.47 28.64 -7.49
N ALA A 413 6.81 28.91 -8.61
CA ALA A 413 6.02 27.88 -9.29
C ALA A 413 6.91 26.86 -10.02
N ILE A 414 7.85 27.31 -10.86
CA ILE A 414 8.78 26.41 -11.58
C ILE A 414 10.23 26.70 -11.18
N THR A 415 10.94 25.69 -10.73
CA THR A 415 12.38 25.78 -10.43
C THR A 415 13.17 24.78 -11.28
N ALA A 416 14.36 25.18 -11.73
CA ALA A 416 15.24 24.29 -12.47
C ALA A 416 16.72 24.53 -12.16
N GLY A 417 17.45 23.44 -11.91
CA GLY A 417 18.89 23.45 -11.66
C GLY A 417 19.63 22.28 -12.31
N HIS A 418 20.95 22.27 -12.19
CA HIS A 418 21.80 21.11 -12.48
C HIS A 418 21.80 20.69 -13.96
N GLU A 419 21.94 21.65 -14.88
CA GLU A 419 21.93 21.44 -16.33
C GLU A 419 20.59 20.93 -16.90
N SER A 420 19.47 21.26 -16.25
CA SER A 420 18.13 20.97 -16.77
C SER A 420 17.84 21.70 -18.09
N ASN A 421 17.06 21.07 -18.96
CA ASN A 421 16.61 21.63 -20.22
C ASN A 421 15.08 21.71 -20.26
N LEU A 422 14.56 22.94 -20.37
CA LEU A 422 13.14 23.21 -20.26
C LEU A 422 12.59 23.81 -21.55
N THR A 423 11.40 23.36 -21.93
CA THR A 423 10.51 24.12 -22.83
C THR A 423 9.28 24.50 -22.04
N VAL A 424 9.03 25.80 -21.85
CA VAL A 424 7.90 26.32 -21.06
C VAL A 424 7.07 27.22 -21.94
N ILE A 425 5.95 26.71 -22.45
CA ILE A 425 5.17 27.39 -23.49
C ILE A 425 3.67 27.39 -23.20
N TYR A 426 3.00 28.50 -23.50
CA TYR A 426 1.54 28.60 -23.38
C TYR A 426 0.96 28.19 -22.02
N ASN A 427 1.69 28.41 -20.92
CA ASN A 427 1.19 28.20 -19.56
C ASN A 427 0.59 29.49 -18.99
N LYS A 428 -0.34 29.37 -18.06
CA LYS A 428 -0.89 30.50 -17.31
C LYS A 428 -0.40 30.46 -15.86
N PHE A 429 0.04 31.60 -15.35
CA PHE A 429 0.44 31.81 -13.96
C PHE A 429 -0.46 32.87 -13.34
N GLU A 430 -0.95 32.63 -12.12
CA GLU A 430 -1.81 33.57 -11.40
C GLU A 430 -1.56 33.49 -9.89
N ASN A 431 -1.38 34.63 -9.21
CA ASN A 431 -1.22 34.67 -7.76
C ASN A 431 -0.06 33.79 -7.23
N ILE A 432 1.13 33.95 -7.80
CA ILE A 432 2.37 33.36 -7.30
C ILE A 432 3.02 34.37 -6.35
N THR A 433 3.33 33.95 -5.12
CA THR A 433 3.75 34.88 -4.06
C THR A 433 5.17 35.42 -4.26
N GLU A 434 6.08 34.56 -4.74
CA GLU A 434 7.47 34.93 -5.03
C GLU A 434 7.63 35.26 -6.52
N GLU A 435 8.12 34.32 -7.33
CA GLU A 435 8.31 34.48 -8.77
C GLU A 435 7.71 33.29 -9.53
N GLU A 436 7.30 33.46 -10.78
CA GLU A 436 6.73 32.38 -11.58
C GLU A 436 7.78 31.29 -11.88
N MET A 437 9.02 31.69 -12.18
CA MET A 437 10.08 30.76 -12.57
C MET A 437 11.47 31.19 -12.09
N MET A 438 12.23 30.26 -11.55
CA MET A 438 13.65 30.41 -11.22
C MET A 438 14.48 29.34 -11.93
N ILE A 439 15.29 29.74 -12.90
CA ILE A 439 16.08 28.85 -13.75
C ILE A 439 17.56 29.16 -13.54
N ASN A 440 18.33 28.21 -13.01
CA ASN A 440 19.75 28.39 -12.76
C ASN A 440 20.53 28.62 -14.07
N LEU A 441 21.68 29.32 -13.96
CA LEU A 441 22.51 29.72 -15.10
C LEU A 441 23.08 28.56 -15.93
N ASP A 442 23.18 27.38 -15.34
CA ASP A 442 23.66 26.15 -15.98
C ASP A 442 22.55 25.42 -16.78
N CYS A 443 21.29 25.83 -16.63
CA CYS A 443 20.15 25.28 -17.35
C CYS A 443 19.91 25.97 -18.70
N THR A 444 19.14 25.31 -19.57
CA THR A 444 18.62 25.90 -20.82
C THR A 444 17.11 25.99 -20.77
N ILE A 445 16.56 27.08 -21.32
CA ILE A 445 15.10 27.28 -21.42
C ILE A 445 14.71 27.81 -22.80
N VAL A 446 13.64 27.24 -23.36
CA VAL A 446 12.87 27.79 -24.47
C VAL A 446 11.52 28.24 -23.93
N GLU A 447 11.28 29.55 -23.96
CA GLU A 447 10.08 30.15 -23.38
C GLU A 447 9.34 31.01 -24.41
N TYR A 448 8.04 30.77 -24.61
CA TYR A 448 7.17 31.68 -25.37
C TYR A 448 5.69 31.46 -25.10
N GLY A 449 4.91 32.54 -25.19
CA GLY A 449 3.44 32.48 -25.15
C GLY A 449 2.83 32.19 -23.77
N ASN A 450 3.62 32.18 -22.70
CA ASN A 450 3.10 32.10 -21.34
C ASN A 450 2.35 33.39 -20.95
N ASP A 451 1.33 33.24 -20.11
CA ASP A 451 0.52 34.30 -19.52
C ASP A 451 0.90 34.45 -18.04
N MET A 452 1.50 35.59 -17.68
CA MET A 452 1.94 35.88 -16.30
C MET A 452 0.87 36.65 -15.50
N GLY A 453 -0.41 36.41 -15.79
CA GLY A 453 -1.55 36.87 -14.98
C GLY A 453 -2.48 37.87 -15.66
N ASP A 454 -2.10 38.46 -16.80
CA ASP A 454 -2.89 39.48 -17.53
C ASP A 454 -3.22 39.10 -18.99
N GLY A 455 -2.80 37.91 -19.41
CA GLY A 455 -2.97 37.37 -20.75
C GLY A 455 -4.27 36.59 -20.95
N SER A 456 -4.29 35.79 -22.03
CA SER A 456 -5.47 35.07 -22.51
C SER A 456 -5.23 33.58 -22.74
N VAL A 457 -4.18 33.01 -22.12
CA VAL A 457 -3.99 31.56 -22.17
C VAL A 457 -5.19 30.92 -21.46
N PRO A 458 -5.92 30.00 -22.12
CA PRO A 458 -7.10 29.39 -21.51
C PRO A 458 -6.70 28.51 -20.32
N ILE A 459 -7.55 28.49 -19.30
CA ILE A 459 -7.43 27.54 -18.20
C ILE A 459 -7.88 26.16 -18.70
N PRO A 460 -7.14 25.08 -18.43
CA PRO A 460 -7.56 23.73 -18.76
C PRO A 460 -8.94 23.39 -18.16
N GLU A 461 -9.78 22.70 -18.92
CA GLU A 461 -11.07 22.19 -18.45
C GLU A 461 -10.94 20.70 -18.13
N MET A 462 -11.14 20.34 -16.87
CA MET A 462 -11.15 18.93 -16.43
C MET A 462 -12.54 18.34 -16.62
N ASP A 463 -12.59 17.11 -17.14
CA ASP A 463 -13.83 16.37 -17.38
C ASP A 463 -14.27 15.50 -16.20
N TYR A 464 -13.49 15.46 -15.12
CA TYR A 464 -13.79 14.77 -13.87
C TYR A 464 -14.12 15.75 -12.72
N PRO A 465 -14.94 15.32 -11.75
CA PRO A 465 -15.19 16.11 -10.55
C PRO A 465 -14.00 16.01 -9.58
N VAL A 466 -13.86 17.03 -8.73
CA VAL A 466 -12.98 16.98 -7.54
C VAL A 466 -13.87 16.74 -6.33
N ILE A 467 -13.87 15.51 -5.81
CA ILE A 467 -14.63 15.13 -4.61
C ILE A 467 -13.66 15.06 -3.42
N GLU A 468 -14.03 15.67 -2.31
CA GLU A 468 -13.22 15.73 -1.07
C GLU A 468 -13.99 15.08 0.08
N TRP A 469 -13.71 13.80 0.38
CA TRP A 469 -14.37 13.10 1.49
C TRP A 469 -13.88 13.57 2.86
N HIS A 470 -12.58 13.81 2.98
CA HIS A 470 -11.90 14.20 4.22
C HIS A 470 -10.92 15.36 3.98
N PRO A 471 -11.40 16.58 3.66
CA PRO A 471 -10.50 17.70 3.37
C PRO A 471 -9.50 17.93 4.52
N LEU A 472 -8.21 18.02 4.19
CA LEU A 472 -7.13 18.11 5.18
C LEU A 472 -7.24 19.35 6.08
N GLY A 473 -7.68 20.47 5.52
CA GLY A 473 -7.92 21.73 6.23
C GLY A 473 -6.66 22.60 6.46
N TYR A 474 -5.50 22.14 6.00
CA TYR A 474 -4.22 22.85 5.98
C TYR A 474 -3.41 22.39 4.76
N ILE A 475 -2.35 23.13 4.41
CA ILE A 475 -1.34 22.66 3.45
C ILE A 475 -0.23 22.00 4.27
N PRO A 476 0.25 20.79 3.94
CA PRO A 476 1.35 20.18 4.69
C PRO A 476 2.54 21.14 4.81
N CYS A 477 3.27 21.03 5.92
CA CYS A 477 4.21 22.01 6.47
C CYS A 477 3.61 23.29 7.09
N ASP A 478 2.28 23.47 7.12
CA ASP A 478 1.64 24.52 7.90
C ASP A 478 1.84 24.34 9.41
N PRO A 479 1.72 25.41 10.23
CA PRO A 479 1.72 25.29 11.69
C PRO A 479 0.64 24.34 12.24
N GLU A 480 -0.47 24.18 11.51
CA GLU A 480 -1.58 23.26 11.82
C GLU A 480 -1.31 21.81 11.40
N ASP A 481 -0.20 21.54 10.70
CA ASP A 481 0.16 20.20 10.24
C ASP A 481 0.30 19.22 11.41
N ARG A 482 -0.30 18.05 11.23
CA ARG A 482 -0.37 16.98 12.23
C ARG A 482 0.67 15.89 12.02
N TYR A 483 1.41 15.91 10.90
CA TYR A 483 2.49 14.95 10.65
C TYR A 483 3.67 15.17 11.63
N SER A 484 4.20 14.08 12.16
CA SER A 484 5.28 14.12 13.14
C SER A 484 6.64 14.19 12.45
N TYR A 485 7.12 15.40 12.17
CA TYR A 485 8.45 15.60 11.59
C TYR A 485 9.59 15.42 12.60
N VAL A 486 9.34 15.65 13.90
CA VAL A 486 10.34 15.56 14.97
C VAL A 486 9.79 14.70 16.10
N PHE A 487 10.59 13.73 16.56
CA PHE A 487 10.17 12.73 17.53
C PHE A 487 10.54 13.11 18.97
N ASP A 488 10.15 12.26 19.92
CA ASP A 488 10.47 12.44 21.34
C ASP A 488 11.98 12.67 21.53
N PRO A 489 12.43 13.61 22.36
CA PRO A 489 13.86 13.91 22.53
C PRO A 489 14.64 12.80 23.23
N GLU A 490 13.99 11.82 23.85
CA GLU A 490 14.60 10.67 24.49
C GLU A 490 13.69 9.44 24.36
N ASP A 491 14.30 8.30 24.06
CA ASP A 491 13.68 6.97 24.09
C ASP A 491 14.68 5.97 24.72
N GLU A 492 14.36 4.68 24.71
CA GLU A 492 15.22 3.64 25.31
C GLU A 492 16.57 3.48 24.61
N THR A 493 16.70 3.90 23.36
CA THR A 493 17.90 3.71 22.54
C THR A 493 18.82 4.92 22.54
N ARG A 494 18.26 6.13 22.68
CA ARG A 494 19.01 7.38 22.46
C ARG A 494 18.41 8.60 23.15
N ARG A 495 19.25 9.62 23.36
CA ARG A 495 18.88 10.95 23.85
C ARG A 495 19.42 12.04 22.93
N VAL A 496 18.59 13.03 22.59
CA VAL A 496 19.02 14.26 21.91
C VAL A 496 19.71 15.17 22.92
N VAL A 497 20.99 15.43 22.71
CA VAL A 497 21.82 16.27 23.59
C VAL A 497 21.78 17.73 23.14
N LYS A 498 21.83 17.96 21.82
CA LYS A 498 21.93 19.30 21.23
C LYS A 498 21.20 19.35 19.89
N ARG A 499 20.67 20.52 19.56
CA ARG A 499 20.09 20.86 18.26
C ARG A 499 20.73 22.16 17.79
N ILE A 500 21.19 22.19 16.54
CA ILE A 500 21.80 23.37 15.90
C ILE A 500 21.42 23.42 14.43
N GLY A 501 21.77 24.52 13.76
CA GLY A 501 21.64 24.65 12.32
C GLY A 501 20.45 25.50 11.86
N LYS A 502 19.71 26.13 12.77
CA LYS A 502 18.78 27.20 12.40
C LYS A 502 19.46 28.26 11.54
N GLY A 503 18.82 28.68 10.45
CA GLY A 503 19.34 29.62 9.46
C GLY A 503 20.25 29.02 8.39
N LEU A 504 20.54 27.71 8.44
CA LEU A 504 21.33 27.00 7.42
C LEU A 504 20.48 26.28 6.38
N SER A 505 19.15 26.37 6.50
CA SER A 505 18.15 25.55 5.78
C SER A 505 18.45 24.05 5.87
N PHE A 506 17.62 23.24 5.22
CA PHE A 506 17.90 21.82 5.02
C PHE A 506 19.18 21.63 4.17
N GLY A 507 19.73 20.41 4.10
CA GLY A 507 20.94 20.08 3.34
C GLY A 507 21.12 18.58 3.18
N TRP A 508 22.12 18.19 2.40
CA TRP A 508 22.26 16.79 1.98
C TRP A 508 23.39 16.01 2.62
N THR A 509 24.30 16.71 3.32
CA THR A 509 25.62 16.16 3.68
C THR A 509 25.97 16.53 5.10
N LEU A 510 26.68 15.65 5.80
CA LEU A 510 27.19 15.93 7.14
C LEU A 510 28.46 15.13 7.39
N LEU A 511 29.47 15.80 7.94
CA LEU A 511 30.74 15.21 8.33
C LEU A 511 31.22 15.89 9.62
N TYR A 512 31.89 15.15 10.48
CA TYR A 512 32.68 15.73 11.57
C TYR A 512 34.16 15.57 11.25
N ALA A 513 34.89 16.68 11.21
CA ALA A 513 36.33 16.69 10.93
C ALA A 513 36.98 17.95 11.52
N GLU A 514 38.19 17.79 12.04
CA GLU A 514 38.99 18.87 12.64
C GLU A 514 38.26 19.66 13.75
N ASP A 515 37.50 18.97 14.59
CA ASP A 515 36.67 19.55 15.66
C ASP A 515 35.45 20.40 15.19
N TYR A 516 35.11 20.32 13.90
CA TYR A 516 33.96 21.02 13.31
C TYR A 516 33.01 20.07 12.59
N LEU A 517 31.76 20.50 12.47
CA LEU A 517 30.80 19.91 11.55
C LEU A 517 30.92 20.58 10.19
N TRP A 518 30.84 19.78 9.14
CA TRP A 518 30.92 20.21 7.76
C TRP A 518 29.72 19.70 6.99
N ARG A 519 29.13 20.55 6.15
CA ARG A 519 27.99 20.19 5.32
C ARG A 519 27.93 21.04 4.05
N PHE A 520 27.08 20.64 3.11
CA PHE A 520 26.62 21.50 2.02
C PHE A 520 25.20 22.03 2.31
N THR A 521 24.89 23.23 1.82
CA THR A 521 23.54 23.81 1.85
C THR A 521 22.61 23.13 0.85
N PHE A 522 21.30 23.32 1.01
CA PHE A 522 20.27 22.95 0.03
C PHE A 522 19.92 24.16 -0.85
N GLY A 523 19.85 23.95 -2.17
CA GLY A 523 19.15 24.80 -3.14
C GLY A 523 19.80 26.16 -3.48
N GLY A 524 19.48 26.67 -4.68
CA GLY A 524 19.88 27.99 -5.20
C GLY A 524 21.00 27.98 -6.25
N GLU A 525 21.60 29.16 -6.51
CA GLU A 525 22.76 29.31 -7.42
C GLU A 525 24.08 28.75 -6.83
N SER A 526 24.14 28.43 -5.52
CA SER A 526 25.35 27.93 -4.87
C SER A 526 25.09 26.83 -3.81
N HIS A 527 25.64 25.64 -4.05
CA HIS A 527 25.77 24.57 -3.04
C HIS A 527 26.97 24.86 -2.16
N ASP A 528 26.81 25.81 -1.25
CA ASP A 528 27.93 26.28 -0.45
C ASP A 528 28.37 25.23 0.56
N PHE A 529 29.68 25.15 0.75
CA PHE A 529 30.28 24.31 1.77
C PHE A 529 30.34 25.10 3.08
N VAL A 530 29.85 24.53 4.16
CA VAL A 530 29.64 25.22 5.43
C VAL A 530 30.42 24.53 6.53
N LYS A 531 31.20 25.33 7.26
CA LYS A 531 31.85 24.94 8.51
C LYS A 531 30.98 25.41 9.68
N VAL A 532 30.59 24.49 10.56
CA VAL A 532 29.73 24.76 11.72
C VAL A 532 30.49 24.41 12.99
N ASP A 533 30.53 25.35 13.93
CA ASP A 533 31.06 25.15 15.28
C ASP A 533 30.02 24.33 16.10
N PRO A 534 30.36 23.11 16.55
CA PRO A 534 29.41 22.22 17.21
C PRO A 534 29.00 22.70 18.62
N GLU A 535 29.73 23.65 19.21
CA GLU A 535 29.44 24.19 20.54
C GLU A 535 28.50 25.40 20.48
N THR A 536 28.76 26.30 19.54
CA THR A 536 28.04 27.58 19.43
C THR A 536 26.97 27.58 18.34
N GLY A 537 27.04 26.66 17.38
CA GLY A 537 26.19 26.65 16.18
C GLY A 537 26.55 27.76 15.18
N THR A 538 27.60 28.55 15.43
CA THR A 538 28.06 29.58 14.48
C THR A 538 28.70 28.93 13.26
N PHE A 539 28.59 29.57 12.10
CA PHE A 539 29.03 28.98 10.85
C PHE A 539 29.75 29.95 9.91
N GLN A 540 30.59 29.38 9.05
CA GLN A 540 31.29 30.06 7.96
C GLN A 540 30.98 29.35 6.64
N ILE A 541 30.72 30.16 5.60
CA ILE A 541 30.35 29.70 4.26
C ILE A 541 31.57 29.78 3.33
N PHE A 542 31.73 28.75 2.50
CA PHE A 542 32.74 28.65 1.45
C PHE A 542 32.05 28.36 0.12
N ASN A 543 32.25 29.25 -0.84
CA ASN A 543 31.63 29.12 -2.16
C ASN A 543 32.11 27.85 -2.86
N SER A 544 31.20 27.16 -3.53
CA SER A 544 31.49 25.93 -4.28
C SER A 544 31.02 26.02 -5.73
N THR A 545 31.67 25.25 -6.60
CA THR A 545 31.22 25.00 -7.97
C THR A 545 30.72 23.57 -8.16
N LEU A 546 30.59 22.81 -7.06
CA LEU A 546 30.01 21.47 -7.10
C LEU A 546 28.53 21.58 -7.43
N MET A 547 28.04 20.59 -8.18
CA MET A 547 26.71 20.67 -8.74
C MET A 547 25.70 20.09 -7.78
N ASN A 548 25.89 18.87 -7.27
CA ASN A 548 24.91 18.23 -6.41
C ASN A 548 25.57 17.37 -5.31
N PRO A 549 26.26 17.99 -4.34
CA PRO A 549 27.01 17.25 -3.32
C PRO A 549 26.07 16.45 -2.40
N ARG A 550 26.44 15.19 -2.11
CA ARG A 550 25.68 14.28 -1.23
C ARG A 550 26.56 13.66 -0.13
N GLY A 551 27.28 12.58 -0.41
CA GLY A 551 28.10 11.93 0.61
C GLY A 551 29.37 12.72 0.85
N LEU A 552 29.82 12.84 2.10
CA LEU A 552 30.98 13.65 2.49
C LEU A 552 31.91 12.86 3.41
N ALA A 553 33.20 12.82 3.06
CA ALA A 553 34.24 12.12 3.80
C ALA A 553 35.52 12.94 3.95
N TRP A 554 36.34 12.55 4.92
CA TRP A 554 37.63 13.18 5.21
C TRP A 554 38.69 12.10 5.41
N ASP A 555 39.82 12.21 4.69
CA ASP A 555 40.91 11.23 4.74
C ASP A 555 42.03 11.59 5.74
N GLY A 556 41.85 12.67 6.52
CA GLY A 556 42.90 13.25 7.36
C GLY A 556 43.69 14.39 6.71
N LEU A 557 43.51 14.61 5.41
CA LEU A 557 44.21 15.64 4.64
C LEU A 557 43.31 16.41 3.66
N ASN A 558 42.34 15.75 3.02
CA ASN A 558 41.46 16.31 2.02
C ASN A 558 40.01 15.86 2.26
N PHE A 559 39.09 16.72 1.83
CA PHE A 559 37.69 16.39 1.76
C PHE A 559 37.39 15.62 0.48
N TRP A 560 36.40 14.75 0.57
CA TRP A 560 35.88 13.95 -0.53
C TRP A 560 34.38 14.05 -0.54
N VAL A 561 33.80 14.30 -1.71
CA VAL A 561 32.35 14.40 -1.87
C VAL A 561 31.91 13.70 -3.13
N ASN A 562 30.83 12.93 -3.06
CA ASN A 562 30.20 12.45 -4.28
C ASN A 562 29.12 13.44 -4.74
N ASP A 563 29.06 13.63 -6.05
CA ASP A 563 28.13 14.51 -6.73
C ASP A 563 27.06 13.65 -7.44
N PHE A 564 25.81 13.86 -7.04
CA PHE A 564 24.63 13.11 -7.49
C PHE A 564 24.35 13.35 -8.97
N SER A 565 24.61 14.56 -9.46
CA SER A 565 24.30 15.02 -10.81
C SER A 565 25.48 14.87 -11.76
N LEU A 566 26.73 14.89 -11.28
CA LEU A 566 27.90 14.67 -12.12
C LEU A 566 28.36 13.21 -12.12
N LEU A 567 27.83 12.39 -11.22
CA LEU A 567 28.17 10.97 -11.06
C LEU A 567 29.68 10.77 -10.83
N LYS A 568 30.24 11.63 -9.98
CA LYS A 568 31.67 11.69 -9.68
C LYS A 568 31.91 11.79 -8.19
N ILE A 569 33.09 11.34 -7.77
CA ILE A 569 33.69 11.70 -6.49
C ILE A 569 34.74 12.76 -6.75
N PHE A 570 34.64 13.87 -6.02
CA PHE A 570 35.57 14.98 -6.05
C PHE A 570 36.44 14.97 -4.79
N LYS A 571 37.74 15.11 -5.00
CA LYS A 571 38.71 15.44 -3.96
C LYS A 571 38.85 16.94 -3.90
N PHE A 572 38.77 17.54 -2.72
CA PHE A 572 38.91 18.99 -2.59
C PHE A 572 39.54 19.42 -1.27
N THR A 573 39.96 20.68 -1.25
CA THR A 573 40.37 21.42 -0.06
C THR A 573 39.65 22.77 -0.03
N ILE A 574 39.91 23.58 0.97
CA ILE A 574 39.35 24.93 1.10
C ILE A 574 40.46 25.98 1.14
N ASN A 575 40.15 27.17 0.66
CA ASN A 575 40.92 28.38 0.98
C ASN A 575 40.08 29.29 1.92
N GLU A 576 40.42 30.57 2.02
CA GLU A 576 39.71 31.50 2.92
C GLU A 576 38.21 31.63 2.64
N THR A 577 37.77 31.44 1.39
CA THR A 577 36.39 31.74 0.95
C THR A 577 35.75 30.69 0.05
N SER A 578 36.48 29.65 -0.38
CA SER A 578 36.03 28.78 -1.47
C SER A 578 36.57 27.36 -1.41
N VAL A 579 35.80 26.44 -1.97
CA VAL A 579 36.19 25.07 -2.30
C VAL A 579 37.17 25.06 -3.47
N ILE A 580 38.24 24.29 -3.36
CA ILE A 580 39.27 24.09 -4.38
C ILE A 580 39.30 22.60 -4.75
N ILE A 581 38.77 22.27 -5.92
CA ILE A 581 38.81 20.92 -6.48
C ILE A 581 40.25 20.55 -6.84
N LEU A 582 40.71 19.41 -6.32
CA LEU A 582 42.06 18.89 -6.51
C LEU A 582 42.11 17.75 -7.52
N ASP A 583 41.10 16.88 -7.49
CA ASP A 583 40.99 15.72 -8.36
C ASP A 583 39.53 15.24 -8.45
N SER A 584 39.22 14.40 -9.43
CA SER A 584 37.91 13.75 -9.54
C SER A 584 37.98 12.44 -10.30
N PHE A 585 37.13 11.49 -9.96
CA PHE A 585 36.89 10.27 -10.72
C PHE A 585 35.41 9.90 -10.73
N ASP A 586 35.01 9.08 -11.70
CA ASP A 586 33.63 8.61 -11.83
C ASP A 586 33.23 7.70 -10.66
N ILE A 587 31.97 7.75 -10.23
CA ILE A 587 31.45 6.76 -9.27
C ILE A 587 31.38 5.36 -9.92
N PRO A 588 31.49 4.27 -9.14
CA PRO A 588 31.20 2.93 -9.62
C PRO A 588 29.77 2.83 -10.17
N GLU A 589 29.61 2.07 -11.26
CA GLU A 589 28.31 1.83 -11.90
C GLU A 589 27.53 3.11 -12.24
N LYS A 590 28.22 4.18 -12.66
CA LYS A 590 27.60 5.48 -12.98
C LYS A 590 26.41 5.38 -13.94
N GLU A 591 26.38 4.39 -14.81
CA GLU A 591 25.27 4.10 -15.72
C GLU A 591 23.95 3.77 -15.00
N LYS A 592 24.02 3.37 -13.72
CA LYS A 592 22.86 3.15 -12.86
C LYS A 592 22.47 4.40 -12.05
N GLY A 593 23.16 5.53 -12.18
CA GLY A 593 22.86 6.77 -11.46
C GLY A 593 23.63 6.95 -10.14
N GLY A 594 23.32 8.04 -9.44
CA GLY A 594 24.02 8.47 -8.23
C GLY A 594 23.54 7.77 -6.95
N CYS A 595 24.34 7.86 -5.89
CA CYS A 595 24.02 7.44 -4.52
C CYS A 595 24.41 8.58 -3.55
N MET A 596 23.97 8.53 -2.29
CA MET A 596 24.19 9.66 -1.38
C MET A 596 25.22 9.46 -0.27
N GLY A 597 25.67 8.24 0.01
CA GLY A 597 26.51 7.99 1.18
C GLY A 597 27.97 7.85 0.79
N LEU A 598 28.85 8.59 1.44
CA LEU A 598 30.29 8.46 1.30
C LEU A 598 30.93 8.62 2.67
N THR A 599 31.78 7.66 3.06
CA THR A 599 32.61 7.76 4.26
C THR A 599 34.03 7.30 3.96
N PHE A 600 34.96 7.47 4.91
CA PHE A 600 36.33 6.98 4.80
C PHE A 600 36.63 6.01 5.94
N ASP A 601 36.96 4.76 5.62
CA ASP A 601 37.17 3.71 6.62
C ASP A 601 38.56 3.73 7.29
N GLY A 602 39.35 4.78 7.02
CA GLY A 602 40.76 4.90 7.39
C GLY A 602 41.73 4.40 6.32
N THR A 603 41.26 3.70 5.29
CA THR A 603 42.07 3.21 4.16
C THR A 603 41.44 3.52 2.80
N TYR A 604 40.12 3.36 2.68
CA TYR A 604 39.35 3.45 1.45
C TYR A 604 38.15 4.37 1.62
N LEU A 605 37.73 4.98 0.53
CA LEU A 605 36.42 5.60 0.42
C LEU A 605 35.37 4.50 0.32
N CYS A 606 34.33 4.60 1.14
CA CYS A 606 33.20 3.69 1.16
C CYS A 606 31.96 4.43 0.66
N LEU A 607 31.54 4.12 -0.57
CA LEU A 607 30.39 4.73 -1.24
C LEU A 607 29.19 3.79 -1.16
N THR A 608 28.03 4.26 -0.74
CA THR A 608 26.81 3.42 -0.68
C THR A 608 26.40 2.95 -2.07
N LYS A 609 25.96 1.69 -2.15
CA LYS A 609 25.36 1.17 -3.39
C LYS A 609 23.95 1.72 -3.51
N ARG A 610 23.53 2.01 -4.74
CA ARG A 610 22.23 2.61 -5.04
C ARG A 610 21.05 1.72 -4.64
N ASP A 611 21.23 0.40 -4.68
CA ASP A 611 20.21 -0.58 -4.28
C ASP A 611 20.12 -0.79 -2.75
N GLY A 612 20.92 -0.06 -1.96
CA GLY A 612 20.95 -0.19 -0.51
C GLY A 612 21.56 -1.51 -0.01
N SER A 613 22.15 -2.34 -0.89
CA SER A 613 22.68 -3.65 -0.49
C SER A 613 24.01 -3.58 0.26
N GLY A 614 24.69 -2.44 0.27
CA GLY A 614 25.96 -2.26 0.97
C GLY A 614 26.78 -1.10 0.42
N VAL A 615 28.11 -1.25 0.39
CA VAL A 615 29.05 -0.20 -0.07
C VAL A 615 30.11 -0.72 -1.04
N TYR A 616 30.55 0.14 -1.95
CA TYR A 616 31.79 -0.01 -2.73
C TYR A 616 32.98 0.51 -1.95
N LYS A 617 34.12 -0.18 -2.03
CA LYS A 617 35.42 0.28 -1.51
C LYS A 617 36.28 0.80 -2.65
N ILE A 618 36.69 2.06 -2.55
CA ILE A 618 37.41 2.77 -3.61
C ILE A 618 38.70 3.32 -3.01
N ASP A 619 39.84 3.11 -3.69
CA ASP A 619 41.09 3.75 -3.28
C ASP A 619 41.11 5.25 -3.64
N THR A 620 42.07 6.00 -3.10
CA THR A 620 42.17 7.45 -3.33
C THR A 620 42.60 7.82 -4.76
N ASN A 621 42.86 6.84 -5.63
CA ASN A 621 43.12 7.05 -7.06
C ASN A 621 41.88 6.70 -7.92
N GLY A 622 40.75 6.35 -7.29
CA GLY A 622 39.50 6.02 -7.97
C GLY A 622 39.37 4.56 -8.40
N ASN A 623 40.25 3.66 -7.96
CA ASN A 623 40.12 2.23 -8.29
C ASN A 623 39.16 1.54 -7.34
N LEU A 624 38.19 0.81 -7.89
CA LEU A 624 37.35 -0.12 -7.13
C LEU A 624 38.21 -1.29 -6.63
N VAL A 625 38.33 -1.44 -5.31
CA VAL A 625 39.16 -2.47 -4.66
C VAL A 625 38.35 -3.57 -3.97
N GLY A 626 37.05 -3.37 -3.80
CA GLY A 626 36.15 -4.35 -3.20
C GLY A 626 34.77 -3.80 -2.90
N SER A 627 33.97 -4.58 -2.18
CA SER A 627 32.65 -4.19 -1.68
C SER A 627 32.37 -4.87 -0.34
N ILE A 628 31.42 -4.31 0.40
CA ILE A 628 30.87 -4.92 1.62
C ILE A 628 29.36 -4.97 1.43
N ASP A 629 28.76 -6.13 1.69
CA ASP A 629 27.31 -6.31 1.66
C ASP A 629 26.77 -6.21 3.08
N PHE A 630 25.65 -5.52 3.26
CA PHE A 630 25.09 -5.24 4.59
C PHE A 630 23.82 -6.07 4.81
N SER A 631 23.79 -6.82 5.91
CA SER A 631 22.63 -7.63 6.27
C SER A 631 21.44 -6.74 6.64
N GLY A 632 20.28 -6.95 6.01
CA GLY A 632 19.08 -6.14 6.27
C GLY A 632 19.00 -4.85 5.46
N GLY A 633 19.98 -4.60 4.59
CA GLY A 633 20.05 -3.38 3.77
C GLY A 633 20.41 -2.14 4.59
N ILE A 634 20.90 -1.14 3.88
CA ILE A 634 21.14 0.20 4.43
C ILE A 634 20.41 1.23 3.57
N GLY A 635 19.97 2.29 4.23
CA GLY A 635 19.59 3.53 3.60
C GLY A 635 20.82 4.26 3.04
N GLN A 636 20.60 5.49 2.61
CA GLN A 636 21.60 6.16 1.78
C GLN A 636 22.75 6.81 2.57
N ALA A 637 22.61 7.06 3.88
CA ALA A 637 23.62 7.72 4.69
C ALA A 637 24.49 6.71 5.45
N ILE A 638 25.79 6.97 5.56
CA ILE A 638 26.74 6.09 6.26
C ILE A 638 27.89 6.88 6.90
N VAL A 639 28.38 6.40 8.05
CA VAL A 639 29.61 6.89 8.68
C VAL A 639 30.41 5.74 9.28
N TRP A 640 31.73 5.81 9.12
CA TRP A 640 32.68 4.95 9.81
C TRP A 640 33.10 5.56 11.14
N THR A 641 33.05 4.76 12.22
CA THR A 641 33.38 5.22 13.60
C THR A 641 34.78 4.83 14.06
N GLY A 642 35.54 4.11 13.24
CA GLY A 642 36.81 3.48 13.63
C GLY A 642 36.68 2.01 14.02
N GLU A 643 35.46 1.56 14.38
CA GLU A 643 35.18 0.16 14.76
C GLU A 643 33.93 -0.40 14.05
N PHE A 644 32.90 0.43 13.88
CA PHE A 644 31.63 0.06 13.27
C PHE A 644 31.24 1.05 12.16
N PHE A 645 30.47 0.55 11.20
CA PHE A 645 29.67 1.41 10.34
C PHE A 645 28.36 1.72 11.06
N TRP A 646 27.96 2.98 11.03
CA TRP A 646 26.58 3.35 11.26
C TRP A 646 25.99 3.76 9.92
N ALA A 647 24.72 3.45 9.70
CA ALA A 647 24.01 3.83 8.50
C ALA A 647 22.53 4.08 8.82
N THR A 648 21.85 4.84 7.96
CA THR A 648 20.39 4.80 7.97
C THR A 648 19.91 3.44 7.48
N GLY A 649 18.69 3.04 7.85
CA GLY A 649 18.22 1.67 7.67
C GLY A 649 18.81 0.69 8.70
N GLY A 650 18.35 -0.56 8.65
CA GLY A 650 18.65 -1.59 9.64
C GLY A 650 17.91 -1.41 10.98
N GLY A 651 17.44 -2.52 11.54
CA GLY A 651 16.88 -2.60 12.91
C GLY A 651 15.79 -1.55 13.18
N ARG A 652 16.09 -0.55 14.02
CA ARG A 652 15.21 0.53 14.46
C ARG A 652 15.28 1.80 13.58
N GLY A 653 15.96 1.76 12.43
CA GLY A 653 16.01 2.85 11.45
C GLY A 653 17.38 3.52 11.32
N ILE A 654 18.23 3.46 12.35
CA ILE A 654 19.66 3.78 12.25
C ILE A 654 20.46 2.58 12.80
N GLY A 655 21.03 1.80 11.89
CA GLY A 655 21.71 0.54 12.18
C GLY A 655 23.21 0.70 12.46
N LYS A 656 23.70 -0.15 13.35
CA LYS A 656 25.12 -0.34 13.69
C LYS A 656 25.59 -1.67 13.11
N PHE A 657 26.62 -1.62 12.27
CA PHE A 657 27.13 -2.74 11.50
C PHE A 657 28.62 -2.96 11.74
N THR A 658 29.03 -4.23 11.72
CA THR A 658 30.44 -4.62 11.76
C THR A 658 31.17 -4.25 10.46
N THR A 659 32.49 -4.40 10.44
CA THR A 659 33.33 -4.16 9.25
C THR A 659 32.99 -5.05 8.05
N ASP A 660 32.37 -6.20 8.29
CA ASP A 660 31.89 -7.15 7.29
C ASP A 660 30.38 -7.02 7.01
N GLY A 661 29.73 -5.96 7.50
CA GLY A 661 28.35 -5.60 7.15
C GLY A 661 27.26 -6.33 7.94
N VAL A 662 27.59 -6.96 9.07
CA VAL A 662 26.60 -7.64 9.92
C VAL A 662 25.95 -6.62 10.86
N LEU A 663 24.61 -6.57 10.88
CA LEU A 663 23.85 -5.75 11.81
C LEU A 663 24.01 -6.29 13.24
N VAL A 664 24.50 -5.45 14.15
CA VAL A 664 24.78 -5.80 15.55
C VAL A 664 24.10 -4.88 16.56
N GLY A 665 23.44 -3.82 16.09
CA GLY A 665 22.71 -2.90 16.92
C GLY A 665 21.91 -1.88 16.12
N SER A 666 21.02 -1.13 16.76
CA SER A 666 20.32 -0.01 16.13
C SER A 666 19.67 0.92 17.15
N ILE A 667 19.41 2.16 16.73
CA ILE A 667 18.67 3.18 17.49
C ILE A 667 17.53 3.74 16.62
N PHE A 668 16.55 4.38 17.27
CA PHE A 668 15.52 5.13 16.54
C PHE A 668 16.06 6.47 16.03
N PRO A 669 15.58 6.95 14.86
CA PRO A 669 15.85 8.31 14.43
C PRO A 669 15.25 9.34 15.42
N VAL A 670 15.71 10.58 15.32
CA VAL A 670 15.23 11.70 16.16
C VAL A 670 14.18 12.56 15.45
N ALA A 671 14.06 12.40 14.14
CA ALA A 671 13.15 13.13 13.26
C ALA A 671 12.97 12.34 11.95
N ASP A 672 11.98 12.73 11.17
CA ASP A 672 11.73 12.19 9.85
C ASP A 672 12.84 12.60 8.86
N GLY A 673 13.17 11.68 7.95
CA GLY A 673 14.17 11.88 6.91
C GLY A 673 15.61 12.08 7.43
N THR A 674 16.23 11.05 8.00
CA THR A 674 17.67 11.10 8.32
C THR A 674 18.49 11.01 7.02
N TRP A 675 19.07 12.13 6.58
CA TRP A 675 19.75 12.22 5.28
C TRP A 675 21.27 12.13 5.34
N ALA A 676 21.88 12.56 6.44
CA ALA A 676 23.30 12.43 6.63
C ALA A 676 23.64 12.16 8.09
N ILE A 677 24.74 11.45 8.33
CA ILE A 677 25.19 11.08 9.66
C ILE A 677 26.69 11.32 9.78
N ALA A 678 27.13 11.74 10.96
CA ALA A 678 28.53 11.98 11.28
C ALA A 678 28.87 11.46 12.69
N TRP A 679 30.16 11.28 12.97
CA TRP A 679 30.64 10.75 14.24
C TRP A 679 31.79 11.62 14.76
N ASP A 680 31.66 12.13 15.98
CA ASP A 680 32.68 13.01 16.58
C ASP A 680 33.70 12.28 17.48
N GLY A 681 33.52 10.97 17.68
CA GLY A 681 34.30 10.17 18.62
C GLY A 681 33.52 9.75 19.88
N GLU A 682 32.41 10.42 20.18
CA GLU A 682 31.57 10.18 21.37
C GLU A 682 30.07 10.13 21.04
N TYR A 683 29.60 11.04 20.19
CA TYR A 683 28.22 11.22 19.79
C TYR A 683 28.01 10.97 18.29
N LEU A 684 26.83 10.43 17.97
CA LEU A 684 26.35 10.42 16.60
C LEU A 684 25.69 11.76 16.32
N TRP A 685 26.01 12.34 15.17
CA TRP A 685 25.35 13.53 14.66
C TRP A 685 24.51 13.17 13.46
N THR A 686 23.32 13.75 13.35
CA THR A 686 22.43 13.52 12.20
C THR A 686 21.94 14.84 11.63
N LEU A 687 21.89 14.92 10.31
CA LEU A 687 21.17 15.93 9.56
C LEU A 687 19.81 15.35 9.17
N GLN A 688 18.74 16.01 9.60
CA GLN A 688 17.36 15.56 9.45
C GLN A 688 16.61 16.48 8.49
N ARG A 689 15.72 15.89 7.68
CA ARG A 689 14.82 16.65 6.79
C ARG A 689 13.94 17.56 7.63
N THR A 690 13.35 17.02 8.71
CA THR A 690 12.19 17.65 9.37
C THR A 690 11.18 18.09 8.29
N CYS A 691 10.49 19.23 8.43
CA CYS A 691 9.88 19.88 7.26
C CYS A 691 10.92 20.78 6.59
N GLU A 692 11.13 20.66 5.27
CA GLU A 692 12.13 21.45 4.54
C GLU A 692 11.88 22.97 4.57
N LEU A 693 10.62 23.38 4.73
CA LEU A 693 10.20 24.78 4.70
C LEU A 693 10.43 25.51 6.03
N TRP A 694 10.69 24.77 7.10
CA TRP A 694 10.89 25.36 8.43
C TRP A 694 12.32 25.86 8.62
N ASP A 695 12.46 27.07 9.16
CA ASP A 695 13.71 27.60 9.69
C ASP A 695 13.92 27.15 11.15
N ASP A 696 14.16 25.85 11.31
CA ASP A 696 14.46 25.18 12.58
C ASP A 696 15.83 24.47 12.55
N ASP A 697 16.19 23.87 13.69
CA ASP A 697 17.44 23.14 13.82
C ASP A 697 17.40 21.82 13.03
N LYS A 698 18.25 21.70 12.01
CA LYS A 698 18.34 20.50 11.16
C LYS A 698 19.40 19.50 11.62
N ILE A 699 20.30 19.90 12.52
CA ILE A 699 21.43 19.07 12.98
C ILE A 699 21.24 18.70 14.44
N PHE A 700 21.29 17.39 14.73
CA PHE A 700 21.01 16.81 16.03
C PHE A 700 22.23 16.04 16.53
N GLN A 701 22.65 16.32 17.77
CA GLN A 701 23.64 15.52 18.50
C GLN A 701 22.92 14.45 19.32
N ILE A 702 23.36 13.21 19.20
CA ILE A 702 22.70 12.03 19.75
C ILE A 702 23.65 11.27 20.68
N GLU A 703 23.25 11.14 21.94
CA GLU A 703 23.81 10.18 22.90
C GLU A 703 23.15 8.82 22.68
N ILE A 704 23.95 7.79 22.41
CA ILE A 704 23.46 6.42 22.31
C ILE A 704 23.38 5.82 23.71
N LEU A 705 22.16 5.51 24.16
CA LEU A 705 21.90 4.93 25.49
C LEU A 705 22.01 3.40 25.46
N ASP A 706 21.35 2.79 24.49
CA ASP A 706 21.41 1.35 24.23
C ASP A 706 21.19 1.09 22.74
N SER A 707 22.16 0.41 22.12
CA SER A 707 22.07 0.01 20.71
C SER A 707 21.84 -1.49 20.54
N SER A 708 21.72 -2.26 21.62
CA SER A 708 21.52 -3.70 21.55
C SER A 708 20.19 -4.06 20.85
N MET A 709 20.21 -5.17 20.09
CA MET A 709 19.05 -5.67 19.35
C MET A 709 18.13 -6.51 20.22
#